data_AF-W6NG96-F1
#
_entry.id   AF-W6NG96-F1
#
_cell.length_a   1.000
_cell.length_b   1.000
_cell.length_c   1.000
_cell.angle_alpha   90.00
_cell.angle_beta   90.00
_cell.angle_gamma   90.00
#
_symmetry.space_group_name_H-M   'P 1'
#
loop_
_entity.id
_entity.type
_entity.pdbx_description
1 polymer ?
#
loop_
_entity_poly.entity_id
_entity_poly.type
_entity_poly.pdbx_seq_one_letter_code
_entity_poly.pdbx_strand_id
1 'polypeptide(L)'
;MSLRTSVAFFCLTLLVVIEDVKSSSCAFYCFVVPSRKDTFDIAPFHNLSCTHFVYGFSRIRPDMSLRSITSRDNLEIMSPGNLRKFLGLRNTHPHATLLLGVQMTANDVFQDVRHARRTAELITYSAMKRHFDGVFLRMEGPPLESTTSQHFLSALSLTQSGASSQTTLAISPRWMLRVINRLYEFADYVEHIYLDMEELPSSEDPYSVRHVDPLMPSDSIPLEDTISGSVDKMLSSGVPAEKIVVGLTSGGRSYRVRNPRTTTHGDIAMQEGVRRRLQDICLLTRTSLDAKAACTVIEGRFSWTSANFPKEQSLGKKIQWFTQEGLGGVGISSLQDDDPKGKCGAGSYPSHTMIGKMLKCRVREYQRRPPIQCTRLCYLNEGAEEFDPNLLLPHWCSHFIVGPADIQLNDNVEVPPAVPKLMARINQWMQDSEGKPAKIILSIGERQSNDIWRMELGSIIKRKHLINNIKNLVHSLDVSGVEISWTLGQLDAVLDPTFLSQFLADLRTVLPKNIHIFLSVNPLSSFSGRYDIDVIANVTNLIILQTHRLQSSRATLTEHHSPMFPSMGLQDTRMTVESFVKDMISRGVPRKKIIVSVTSAPTSTTLKGKWDGSGEVFGRPIDSLASSTLLNRITSQTEICRALENNNTVFRWVEGSGIPILVRGNEFVAYDNEKSAKIKTTWSSLNNLGGMAIHGLPLDNPNGECPERPFPILQSIVDAQVCSLCAPKADKSNCSSSSFQTVCNYRLPEPDEAQRLAPANIPFERCSGVVVEHATIDANSSIHFVSKKQEQVVKELKKFRSRAKSFVISLRCSMQEKEFAQLMQSAPKRLKLATSIRSFVDGLSFNGVELRCADLLSKTTKIQFAHFLRILNKEMKAKKSDGCGNTVSLRLSAWQSDLRSIYDIVVLNSLNQIVLEPFTVPLLPDTAFVHSPLFPISNHSSITSIVRLPTFL
;
A
#
# COMPACT_ATOMS: atom_id res chain seq x y z
N MET A 1 44.31 15.69 -62.05
CA MET A 1 44.97 16.93 -61.58
C MET A 1 43.96 18.05 -61.72
N SER A 2 43.70 18.98 -60.81
CA SER A 2 44.08 19.28 -59.43
C SER A 2 43.09 20.36 -58.96
N LEU A 3 42.83 20.38 -57.65
CA LEU A 3 42.22 21.46 -56.85
C LEU A 3 40.73 21.84 -57.05
N ARG A 4 40.00 21.64 -55.94
CA ARG A 4 38.70 22.20 -55.57
C ARG A 4 38.79 23.73 -55.41
N THR A 5 37.75 24.46 -55.82
CA THR A 5 37.01 25.44 -54.97
C THR A 5 35.84 26.10 -55.71
N SER A 6 34.70 26.09 -55.03
CA SER A 6 33.63 27.12 -55.01
C SER A 6 32.85 27.45 -56.28
N VAL A 7 31.61 26.93 -56.35
CA VAL A 7 30.46 27.69 -56.86
C VAL A 7 29.29 27.47 -55.90
N ALA A 8 28.84 28.56 -55.28
CA ALA A 8 27.61 28.62 -54.50
C ALA A 8 26.41 28.71 -55.47
N PHE A 9 25.41 27.86 -55.28
CA PHE A 9 24.09 28.04 -55.86
C PHE A 9 23.05 27.94 -54.75
N PHE A 10 22.39 29.07 -54.51
CA PHE A 10 21.17 29.19 -53.74
C PHE A 10 20.07 28.39 -54.43
N CYS A 11 19.43 27.46 -53.72
CA CYS A 11 18.11 26.97 -54.10
C CYS A 11 17.25 26.85 -52.84
N LEU A 12 16.16 27.61 -52.85
CA LEU A 12 15.10 27.71 -51.86
C LEU A 12 14.63 26.31 -51.42
N THR A 13 14.83 25.95 -50.15
CA THR A 13 14.05 24.91 -49.50
C THR A 13 13.02 25.57 -48.57
N LEU A 14 11.75 25.42 -48.96
CA LEU A 14 10.59 25.66 -48.12
C LEU A 14 10.79 24.85 -46.82
N LEU A 15 11.09 25.53 -45.72
CA LEU A 15 10.95 24.97 -44.38
C LEU A 15 9.45 24.81 -44.15
N VAL A 16 8.91 23.63 -44.48
CA VAL A 16 7.70 23.15 -43.83
C VAL A 16 8.05 23.03 -42.36
N VAL A 17 7.58 24.00 -41.58
CA VAL A 17 7.46 23.87 -40.13
C VAL A 17 6.52 22.67 -39.95
N ILE A 18 7.11 21.50 -39.72
CA ILE A 18 6.39 20.43 -39.05
C ILE A 18 6.14 20.99 -37.66
N GLU A 19 4.95 21.56 -37.45
CA GLU A 19 4.46 21.75 -36.10
C GLU A 19 4.54 20.38 -35.42
N ASP A 20 5.38 20.30 -34.39
CA ASP A 20 5.36 19.20 -33.44
C ASP A 20 3.90 19.00 -33.01
N VAL A 21 3.29 17.92 -33.49
CA VAL A 21 1.97 17.47 -33.02
C VAL A 21 2.12 17.31 -31.51
N LYS A 22 1.50 18.21 -30.74
CA LYS A 22 1.40 18.11 -29.29
C LYS A 22 0.95 16.68 -28.96
N SER A 23 1.83 15.94 -28.31
CA SER A 23 1.58 14.62 -27.73
C SER A 23 0.26 14.64 -26.94
N SER A 24 -0.81 14.04 -27.48
CA SER A 24 -2.12 14.01 -26.84
C SER A 24 -2.09 13.08 -25.61
N SER A 25 -2.51 13.61 -24.45
CA SER A 25 -2.78 12.80 -23.27
C SER A 25 -4.02 11.95 -23.53
N CYS A 26 -3.83 10.65 -23.74
CA CYS A 26 -4.90 9.71 -24.08
C CYS A 26 -5.33 8.94 -22.82
N ALA A 27 -6.64 8.85 -22.57
CA ALA A 27 -7.22 8.12 -21.45
C ALA A 27 -7.86 6.80 -21.90
N PHE A 28 -7.56 5.72 -21.20
CA PHE A 28 -8.20 4.42 -21.33
C PHE A 28 -8.89 4.00 -20.03
N TYR A 29 -10.23 3.95 -20.04
CA TYR A 29 -11.10 3.61 -18.91
C TYR A 29 -11.52 2.14 -18.94
N CYS A 30 -11.27 1.44 -17.84
CA CYS A 30 -11.65 0.05 -17.64
C CYS A 30 -12.54 -0.09 -16.41
N PHE A 31 -13.64 -0.84 -16.54
CA PHE A 31 -14.66 -0.92 -15.50
C PHE A 31 -14.63 -2.28 -14.79
N VAL A 32 -14.70 -2.25 -13.47
CA VAL A 32 -14.82 -3.43 -12.60
C VAL A 32 -16.15 -3.34 -11.88
N VAL A 33 -17.18 -3.99 -12.43
CA VAL A 33 -18.56 -3.96 -11.92
C VAL A 33 -19.00 -5.36 -11.45
N PRO A 34 -18.55 -5.81 -10.25
CA PRO A 34 -18.95 -7.10 -9.72
C PRO A 34 -20.43 -7.10 -9.32
N SER A 35 -21.09 -8.26 -9.42
CA SER A 35 -22.44 -8.42 -8.89
C SER A 35 -22.44 -8.31 -7.37
N ARG A 36 -23.61 -8.05 -6.77
CA ARG A 36 -23.74 -7.79 -5.32
C ARG A 36 -23.14 -8.85 -4.40
N LYS A 37 -23.14 -10.12 -4.81
CA LYS A 37 -22.66 -11.26 -4.02
C LYS A 37 -21.27 -11.74 -4.44
N ASP A 38 -20.77 -11.26 -5.58
CA ASP A 38 -19.58 -11.79 -6.22
C ASP A 38 -18.33 -11.27 -5.53
N THR A 39 -17.25 -12.06 -5.62
CA THR A 39 -15.88 -11.58 -5.40
C THR A 39 -15.10 -11.67 -6.69
N PHE A 40 -14.12 -10.80 -6.86
CA PHE A 40 -13.21 -10.87 -8.00
C PHE A 40 -11.75 -10.89 -7.54
N ASP A 41 -10.86 -11.24 -8.46
CA ASP A 41 -9.42 -11.19 -8.31
C ASP A 41 -8.85 -10.13 -9.26
N ILE A 42 -7.77 -9.49 -8.84
CA ILE A 42 -7.06 -8.47 -9.62
C ILE A 42 -5.86 -9.05 -10.38
N ALA A 43 -5.39 -10.26 -10.05
CA ALA A 43 -4.26 -10.89 -10.73
C ALA A 43 -4.42 -10.94 -12.27
N PRO A 44 -5.61 -11.26 -12.82
CA PRO A 44 -5.80 -11.28 -14.27
C PRO A 44 -5.73 -9.90 -14.94
N PHE A 45 -5.76 -8.81 -14.17
CA PHE A 45 -5.78 -7.44 -14.68
C PHE A 45 -4.37 -6.89 -14.91
N HIS A 46 -3.30 -7.58 -14.48
CA HIS A 46 -1.92 -7.06 -14.47
C HIS A 46 -1.39 -6.63 -15.85
N ASN A 47 -1.87 -7.25 -16.93
CA ASN A 47 -1.40 -7.00 -18.29
C ASN A 47 -2.28 -5.99 -19.04
N LEU A 48 -3.23 -5.33 -18.37
CA LEU A 48 -4.11 -4.36 -19.00
C LEU A 48 -3.46 -2.98 -18.98
N SER A 49 -3.40 -2.27 -20.11
CA SER A 49 -2.84 -0.92 -20.18
C SER A 49 -3.83 0.19 -19.78
N CYS A 50 -4.76 -0.12 -18.89
CA CYS A 50 -5.78 0.82 -18.42
C CYS A 50 -5.14 1.99 -17.66
N THR A 51 -5.49 3.22 -18.04
CA THR A 51 -5.05 4.43 -17.31
C THR A 51 -6.00 4.80 -16.17
N HIS A 52 -7.27 4.41 -16.28
CA HIS A 52 -8.31 4.67 -15.30
C HIS A 52 -9.07 3.37 -15.02
N PHE A 53 -9.18 2.99 -13.75
CA PHE A 53 -10.04 1.90 -13.32
C PHE A 53 -11.23 2.45 -12.55
N VAL A 54 -12.44 2.05 -12.93
CA VAL A 54 -13.69 2.47 -12.27
C VAL A 54 -14.28 1.30 -11.49
N TYR A 55 -14.52 1.49 -10.19
CA TYR A 55 -15.09 0.47 -9.33
C TYR A 55 -16.60 0.64 -9.15
N GLY A 56 -17.36 -0.29 -9.74
CA GLY A 56 -18.81 -0.41 -9.60
C GLY A 56 -19.59 0.89 -9.76
N PHE A 57 -20.85 0.90 -9.31
CA PHE A 57 -21.67 2.11 -9.26
C PHE A 57 -22.50 2.13 -7.97
N SER A 58 -22.13 3.03 -7.06
CA SER A 58 -22.87 3.27 -5.83
C SER A 58 -24.04 4.21 -6.06
N ARG A 59 -25.12 4.02 -5.30
CA ARG A 59 -26.28 4.94 -5.27
C ARG A 59 -26.32 5.71 -3.96
N ILE A 60 -26.81 6.93 -4.05
CA ILE A 60 -27.05 7.80 -2.91
C ILE A 60 -28.32 7.33 -2.21
N ARG A 61 -28.26 7.16 -0.89
CA ARG A 61 -29.43 6.84 -0.06
C ARG A 61 -30.10 8.12 0.44
N PRO A 62 -31.42 8.07 0.75
CA PRO A 62 -32.13 9.21 1.35
C PRO A 62 -31.51 9.72 2.66
N ASP A 63 -30.80 8.86 3.39
CA ASP A 63 -30.09 9.21 4.64
C ASP A 63 -28.75 9.94 4.40
N MET A 64 -28.45 10.32 3.16
CA MET A 64 -27.17 10.91 2.77
C MET A 64 -26.00 9.97 3.11
N SER A 65 -26.09 8.73 2.62
CA SER A 65 -24.97 7.77 2.59
C SER A 65 -24.83 7.10 1.22
N LEU A 66 -23.62 6.66 0.88
CA LEU A 66 -23.41 5.84 -0.32
C LEU A 66 -23.66 4.36 0.00
N ARG A 67 -24.46 3.70 -0.84
CA ARG A 67 -24.71 2.26 -0.77
C ARG A 67 -23.43 1.48 -1.13
N SER A 68 -23.10 0.43 -0.38
CA SER A 68 -22.05 -0.50 -0.81
C SER A 68 -22.41 -1.12 -2.16
N ILE A 69 -21.41 -1.25 -3.03
CA ILE A 69 -21.53 -1.84 -4.36
C ILE A 69 -21.78 -3.34 -4.21
N THR A 70 -20.99 -4.00 -3.36
CA THR A 70 -21.16 -5.42 -3.02
C THR A 70 -21.39 -5.62 -1.52
N SER A 71 -21.89 -6.80 -1.14
CA SER A 71 -22.01 -7.20 0.26
C SER A 71 -20.66 -7.53 0.90
N ARG A 72 -19.59 -7.63 0.10
CA ARG A 72 -18.22 -7.95 0.53
C ARG A 72 -17.28 -6.75 0.41
N ASP A 73 -17.84 -5.54 0.37
CA ASP A 73 -17.05 -4.30 0.37
C ASP A 73 -16.55 -4.00 1.78
N ASN A 74 -15.28 -4.32 2.04
CA ASN A 74 -14.58 -3.92 3.26
C ASN A 74 -13.11 -3.60 2.93
N LEU A 75 -12.45 -2.89 3.86
CA LEU A 75 -11.04 -2.49 3.78
C LEU A 75 -10.14 -3.32 4.71
N GLU A 76 -10.67 -4.42 5.26
CA GLU A 76 -9.98 -5.20 6.29
C GLU A 76 -8.70 -5.83 5.76
N ILE A 77 -7.64 -5.74 6.55
CA ILE A 77 -6.31 -6.23 6.16
C ILE A 77 -6.23 -7.77 6.21
N MET A 78 -7.03 -8.41 7.07
CA MET A 78 -6.96 -9.85 7.36
C MET A 78 -7.94 -10.69 6.53
N SER A 79 -9.04 -10.11 6.04
CA SER A 79 -9.97 -10.75 5.10
C SER A 79 -10.37 -9.73 4.03
N PRO A 80 -9.51 -9.52 3.02
CA PRO A 80 -9.66 -8.42 2.07
C PRO A 80 -10.96 -8.56 1.27
N GLY A 81 -11.89 -7.66 1.53
CA GLY A 81 -13.10 -7.48 0.73
C GLY A 81 -12.80 -6.93 -0.68
N ASN A 82 -13.82 -6.88 -1.51
CA ASN A 82 -13.71 -6.44 -2.91
C ASN A 82 -13.09 -5.05 -3.09
N LEU A 83 -13.40 -4.14 -2.16
CA LEU A 83 -12.86 -2.79 -2.17
C LEU A 83 -11.34 -2.79 -1.92
N ARG A 84 -10.85 -3.56 -0.95
CA ARG A 84 -9.40 -3.70 -0.71
C ARG A 84 -8.70 -4.38 -1.90
N LYS A 85 -9.32 -5.40 -2.48
CA LYS A 85 -8.81 -6.06 -3.69
C LYS A 85 -8.69 -5.06 -4.84
N PHE A 86 -9.73 -4.27 -5.12
CA PHE A 86 -9.70 -3.23 -6.15
C PHE A 86 -8.54 -2.24 -5.96
N LEU A 87 -8.37 -1.72 -4.74
CA LEU A 87 -7.29 -0.77 -4.41
C LEU A 87 -5.90 -1.40 -4.54
N GLY A 88 -5.80 -2.73 -4.47
CA GLY A 88 -4.58 -3.49 -4.73
C GLY A 88 -4.05 -3.30 -6.16
N LEU A 89 -4.87 -2.82 -7.12
CA LEU A 89 -4.41 -2.45 -8.46
C LEU A 89 -3.32 -1.37 -8.45
N ARG A 90 -3.19 -0.57 -7.37
CA ARG A 90 -2.06 0.36 -7.22
C ARG A 90 -0.70 -0.33 -7.22
N ASN A 91 -0.63 -1.61 -6.87
CA ASN A 91 0.62 -2.37 -6.85
C ASN A 91 1.07 -2.78 -8.25
N THR A 92 0.14 -2.96 -9.17
CA THR A 92 0.43 -3.42 -10.56
C THR A 92 0.30 -2.30 -11.58
N HIS A 93 -0.50 -1.28 -11.27
CA HIS A 93 -0.72 -0.09 -12.09
C HIS A 93 -0.47 1.17 -11.24
N PRO A 94 0.79 1.44 -10.82
CA PRO A 94 1.12 2.52 -9.88
C PRO A 94 0.78 3.92 -10.39
N HIS A 95 0.56 4.06 -11.70
CA HIS A 95 0.22 5.30 -12.36
C HIS A 95 -1.24 5.37 -12.83
N ALA A 96 -2.04 4.32 -12.61
CA ALA A 96 -3.46 4.35 -12.96
C ALA A 96 -4.28 5.08 -11.90
N THR A 97 -5.28 5.81 -12.37
CA THR A 97 -6.27 6.48 -11.52
C THR A 97 -7.36 5.51 -11.12
N LEU A 98 -7.60 5.36 -9.82
CA LEU A 98 -8.67 4.53 -9.27
C LEU A 98 -9.88 5.41 -8.91
N LEU A 99 -11.00 5.21 -9.61
CA LEU A 99 -12.23 6.01 -9.46
C LEU A 99 -13.35 5.22 -8.79
N LEU A 100 -14.08 5.86 -7.88
CA LEU A 100 -15.34 5.34 -7.36
C LEU A 100 -16.47 5.68 -8.32
N GLY A 101 -17.18 4.67 -8.84
CA GLY A 101 -18.36 4.93 -9.65
C GLY A 101 -19.58 5.29 -8.79
N VAL A 102 -20.29 6.33 -9.20
CA VAL A 102 -21.53 6.82 -8.56
C VAL A 102 -22.58 7.05 -9.63
N GLN A 103 -23.81 6.59 -9.38
CA GLN A 103 -24.94 6.77 -10.29
C GLN A 103 -26.00 7.66 -9.65
N MET A 104 -26.37 8.73 -10.37
CA MET A 104 -27.50 9.59 -10.09
C MET A 104 -28.60 9.35 -11.13
N THR A 105 -29.83 9.27 -10.64
CA THR A 105 -31.03 8.95 -11.41
C THR A 105 -32.06 10.06 -11.30
N ALA A 106 -33.21 9.90 -11.96
CA ALA A 106 -34.29 10.89 -11.89
C ALA A 106 -34.83 11.17 -10.47
N ASN A 107 -34.57 10.29 -9.51
CA ASN A 107 -34.99 10.48 -8.11
C ASN A 107 -34.03 11.36 -7.31
N ASP A 108 -32.82 11.63 -7.81
CA ASP A 108 -31.75 12.31 -7.07
C ASP A 108 -31.76 13.84 -7.30
N VAL A 109 -32.94 14.46 -7.25
CA VAL A 109 -33.16 15.86 -7.62
C VAL A 109 -32.54 16.84 -6.61
N PHE A 110 -31.83 17.85 -7.11
CA PHE A 110 -31.32 18.95 -6.29
C PHE A 110 -32.46 19.89 -5.86
N GLN A 111 -32.69 20.01 -4.55
CA GLN A 111 -33.69 20.91 -3.99
C GLN A 111 -33.24 22.39 -4.06
N ASP A 112 -31.97 22.63 -3.73
CA ASP A 112 -31.32 23.94 -3.82
C ASP A 112 -29.80 23.78 -4.00
N VAL A 113 -29.08 24.91 -4.17
CA VAL A 113 -27.61 24.93 -4.28
C VAL A 113 -26.93 24.33 -3.05
N ARG A 114 -27.52 24.44 -1.85
CA ARG A 114 -26.93 23.87 -0.63
C ARG A 114 -27.06 22.35 -0.63
N HIS A 115 -28.18 21.81 -1.08
CA HIS A 115 -28.40 20.37 -1.25
C HIS A 115 -27.38 19.81 -2.25
N ALA A 116 -27.24 20.46 -3.41
CA ALA A 116 -26.23 20.11 -4.41
C ALA A 116 -24.82 20.04 -3.80
N ARG A 117 -24.36 21.11 -3.13
CA ARG A 117 -23.01 21.14 -2.53
C ARG A 117 -22.82 20.06 -1.46
N ARG A 118 -23.84 19.83 -0.61
CA ARG A 118 -23.77 18.80 0.43
C ARG A 118 -23.70 17.39 -0.15
N THR A 119 -24.42 17.14 -1.25
CA THR A 119 -24.36 15.88 -1.98
C THR A 119 -22.97 15.66 -2.60
N ALA A 120 -22.37 16.71 -3.18
CA ALA A 120 -21.02 16.65 -3.72
C ALA A 120 -19.98 16.33 -2.62
N GLU A 121 -20.01 17.08 -1.52
CA GLU A 121 -19.12 16.87 -0.37
C GLU A 121 -19.20 15.44 0.20
N LEU A 122 -20.41 14.88 0.26
CA LEU A 122 -20.62 13.50 0.68
C LEU A 122 -19.96 12.49 -0.24
N ILE A 123 -20.08 12.69 -1.56
CA ILE A 123 -19.51 11.78 -2.56
C ILE A 123 -17.98 11.88 -2.49
N THR A 124 -17.43 13.08 -2.48
CA THR A 124 -15.98 13.32 -2.36
C THR A 124 -15.44 12.73 -1.06
N TYR A 125 -16.11 12.97 0.08
CA TYR A 125 -15.74 12.39 1.37
C TYR A 125 -15.77 10.86 1.32
N SER A 126 -16.79 10.28 0.71
CA SER A 126 -16.96 8.84 0.57
C SER A 126 -15.91 8.18 -0.31
N ALA A 127 -15.46 8.86 -1.37
CA ALA A 127 -14.39 8.39 -2.24
C ALA A 127 -13.03 8.47 -1.52
N MET A 128 -12.74 9.62 -0.88
CA MET A 128 -11.50 9.83 -0.11
C MET A 128 -11.35 8.84 1.04
N LYS A 129 -12.41 8.64 1.84
CA LYS A 129 -12.43 7.67 2.96
C LYS A 129 -12.16 6.24 2.49
N ARG A 130 -12.50 5.92 1.24
CA ARG A 130 -12.28 4.61 0.63
C ARG A 130 -11.01 4.57 -0.22
N HIS A 131 -10.14 5.57 -0.13
CA HIS A 131 -8.85 5.66 -0.83
C HIS A 131 -8.93 5.65 -2.37
N PHE A 132 -10.00 6.17 -2.95
CA PHE A 132 -10.07 6.45 -4.39
C PHE A 132 -9.39 7.77 -4.73
N ASP A 133 -8.82 7.86 -5.94
CA ASP A 133 -8.19 9.08 -6.47
C ASP A 133 -9.22 10.11 -6.95
N GLY A 134 -10.45 9.64 -7.25
CA GLY A 134 -11.52 10.48 -7.77
C GLY A 134 -12.85 9.77 -7.92
N VAL A 135 -13.76 10.38 -8.67
CA VAL A 135 -15.15 9.94 -8.83
C VAL A 135 -15.49 9.84 -10.31
N PHE A 136 -16.07 8.70 -10.69
CA PHE A 136 -16.72 8.53 -11.98
C PHE A 136 -18.23 8.67 -11.77
N LEU A 137 -18.78 9.81 -12.16
CA LEU A 137 -20.17 10.18 -11.90
C LEU A 137 -21.01 9.95 -13.15
N ARG A 138 -21.90 8.95 -13.12
CA ARG A 138 -22.98 8.81 -14.12
C ARG A 138 -24.18 9.63 -13.66
N MET A 139 -24.58 10.61 -14.46
CA MET A 139 -25.67 11.53 -14.12
C MET A 139 -26.69 11.60 -15.24
N GLU A 140 -27.94 11.26 -14.91
CA GLU A 140 -29.06 11.19 -15.84
C GLU A 140 -30.29 11.86 -15.24
N GLY A 141 -31.18 12.38 -16.08
CA GLY A 141 -32.46 12.92 -15.63
C GLY A 141 -32.43 14.39 -15.20
N PRO A 142 -33.45 14.81 -14.42
CA PRO A 142 -33.55 16.14 -13.83
C PRO A 142 -32.29 16.67 -13.12
N PRO A 143 -31.46 15.84 -12.43
CA PRO A 143 -30.22 16.33 -11.84
C PRO A 143 -29.21 16.87 -12.86
N LEU A 144 -29.23 16.42 -14.11
CA LEU A 144 -28.37 16.93 -15.18
C LEU A 144 -28.95 18.19 -15.83
N GLU A 145 -30.26 18.24 -16.03
CA GLU A 145 -30.95 19.37 -16.69
C GLU A 145 -30.99 20.63 -15.80
N SER A 146 -30.85 20.47 -14.49
CA SER A 146 -30.91 21.57 -13.52
C SER A 146 -29.85 22.65 -13.78
N THR A 147 -30.15 23.90 -13.41
CA THR A 147 -29.14 24.96 -13.35
C THR A 147 -28.19 24.79 -12.16
N THR A 148 -28.60 24.03 -11.13
CA THR A 148 -27.76 23.76 -9.95
C THR A 148 -26.66 22.72 -10.19
N SER A 149 -26.70 21.99 -11.31
CA SER A 149 -25.72 20.94 -11.65
C SER A 149 -24.30 21.48 -11.77
N GLN A 150 -24.13 22.72 -12.22
CA GLN A 150 -22.83 23.39 -12.29
C GLN A 150 -22.21 23.57 -10.88
N HIS A 151 -23.03 23.97 -9.90
CA HIS A 151 -22.58 24.10 -8.52
C HIS A 151 -22.26 22.75 -7.88
N PHE A 152 -23.00 21.70 -8.24
CA PHE A 152 -22.71 20.34 -7.82
C PHE A 152 -21.34 19.87 -8.36
N LEU A 153 -21.12 19.97 -9.68
CA LEU A 153 -19.87 19.54 -10.31
C LEU A 153 -18.67 20.37 -9.83
N SER A 154 -18.84 21.68 -9.66
CA SER A 154 -17.82 22.56 -9.08
C SER A 154 -17.46 22.18 -7.64
N ALA A 155 -18.45 21.82 -6.82
CA ALA A 155 -18.20 21.36 -5.46
C ALA A 155 -17.58 19.95 -5.42
N LEU A 156 -17.91 19.10 -6.41
CA LEU A 156 -17.36 17.75 -6.52
C LEU A 156 -15.88 17.77 -6.94
N SER A 157 -15.51 18.71 -7.81
CA SER A 157 -14.15 18.85 -8.33
C SER A 157 -13.16 19.49 -7.35
N LEU A 158 -13.66 20.23 -6.36
CA LEU A 158 -12.85 20.87 -5.32
C LEU A 158 -12.80 20.02 -4.04
N THR A 159 -11.63 19.42 -3.73
CA THR A 159 -11.45 18.73 -2.44
C THR A 159 -11.30 19.73 -1.28
N GLN A 160 -11.59 19.29 -0.06
CA GLN A 160 -11.48 20.12 1.16
C GLN A 160 -10.07 20.69 1.44
N SER A 161 -9.04 20.18 0.74
CA SER A 161 -7.65 20.65 0.78
C SER A 161 -7.26 21.60 -0.36
N GLY A 162 -8.19 21.95 -1.26
CA GLY A 162 -7.92 22.81 -2.42
C GLY A 162 -7.24 22.11 -3.59
N ALA A 163 -7.06 20.78 -3.54
CA ALA A 163 -6.57 19.99 -4.66
C ALA A 163 -7.72 19.57 -5.59
N SER A 164 -7.49 19.49 -6.90
CA SER A 164 -8.49 19.00 -7.86
C SER A 164 -8.76 17.51 -7.67
N SER A 165 -10.02 17.12 -7.44
CA SER A 165 -10.44 15.71 -7.49
C SER A 165 -10.59 15.27 -8.95
N GLN A 166 -10.02 14.12 -9.33
CA GLN A 166 -10.19 13.58 -10.69
C GLN A 166 -11.64 13.14 -10.89
N THR A 167 -12.45 14.03 -11.46
CA THR A 167 -13.89 13.84 -11.64
C THR A 167 -14.16 13.59 -13.11
N THR A 168 -14.84 12.49 -13.43
CA THR A 168 -15.34 12.20 -14.78
C THR A 168 -16.85 12.21 -14.76
N LEU A 169 -17.48 12.96 -15.66
CA LEU A 169 -18.93 13.02 -15.81
C LEU A 169 -19.35 12.13 -16.98
N ALA A 170 -20.11 11.08 -16.70
CA ALA A 170 -20.68 10.18 -17.69
C ALA A 170 -22.14 10.53 -18.01
N ILE A 171 -22.44 10.64 -19.30
CA ILE A 171 -23.75 11.05 -19.83
C ILE A 171 -24.06 10.17 -21.05
N SER A 172 -25.29 9.65 -21.14
CA SER A 172 -25.73 8.95 -22.35
C SER A 172 -26.10 9.92 -23.47
N PRO A 173 -25.99 9.53 -24.76
CA PRO A 173 -26.38 10.37 -25.90
C PRO A 173 -27.76 11.03 -25.76
N ARG A 174 -28.76 10.33 -25.21
CA ARG A 174 -30.10 10.88 -24.98
C ARG A 174 -30.06 12.14 -24.13
N TRP A 175 -29.41 12.04 -22.97
CA TRP A 175 -29.33 13.13 -22.01
C TRP A 175 -28.36 14.21 -22.48
N MET A 176 -27.28 13.83 -23.17
CA MET A 176 -26.35 14.74 -23.83
C MET A 176 -27.10 15.67 -24.78
N LEU A 177 -27.99 15.15 -25.63
CA LEU A 177 -28.77 15.97 -26.57
C LEU A 177 -29.70 16.97 -25.86
N ARG A 178 -30.23 16.64 -24.68
CA ARG A 178 -31.10 17.54 -23.91
C ARG A 178 -30.34 18.69 -23.26
N VAL A 179 -29.08 18.47 -22.88
CA VAL A 179 -28.24 19.50 -22.23
C VAL A 179 -27.13 20.02 -23.14
N ILE A 180 -27.17 19.72 -24.44
CA ILE A 180 -26.09 19.99 -25.39
C ILE A 180 -25.64 21.45 -25.38
N ASN A 181 -26.60 22.38 -25.31
CA ASN A 181 -26.38 23.83 -25.30
C ASN A 181 -25.73 24.35 -24.02
N ARG A 182 -25.57 23.50 -23.00
CA ARG A 182 -24.97 23.83 -21.70
C ARG A 182 -23.81 22.89 -21.35
N LEU A 183 -23.52 21.92 -22.19
CA LEU A 183 -22.55 20.87 -21.88
C LEU A 183 -21.12 21.41 -21.76
N TYR A 184 -20.80 22.47 -22.52
CA TYR A 184 -19.54 23.20 -22.40
C TYR A 184 -19.35 23.82 -21.00
N GLU A 185 -20.42 24.19 -20.30
CA GLU A 185 -20.36 24.72 -18.91
C GLU A 185 -19.79 23.68 -17.94
N PHE A 186 -19.94 22.39 -18.24
CA PHE A 186 -19.49 21.31 -17.37
C PHE A 186 -18.02 20.95 -17.60
N ALA A 187 -17.49 21.21 -18.79
CA ALA A 187 -16.14 20.81 -19.21
C ALA A 187 -15.03 21.40 -18.32
N ASP A 188 -15.25 22.59 -17.75
CA ASP A 188 -14.31 23.25 -16.85
C ASP A 188 -14.21 22.60 -15.47
N TYR A 189 -15.26 21.90 -15.04
CA TYR A 189 -15.33 21.31 -13.70
C TYR A 189 -14.92 19.84 -13.67
N VAL A 190 -14.83 19.19 -14.83
CA VAL A 190 -14.54 17.75 -14.93
C VAL A 190 -13.26 17.52 -15.72
N GLU A 191 -12.56 16.42 -15.43
CA GLU A 191 -11.39 16.02 -16.20
C GLU A 191 -11.79 15.58 -17.60
N HIS A 192 -12.80 14.71 -17.69
CA HIS A 192 -13.38 14.23 -18.95
C HIS A 192 -14.92 14.18 -18.86
N ILE A 193 -15.56 14.36 -20.02
CA ILE A 193 -16.96 14.02 -20.26
C ILE A 193 -16.98 12.68 -20.99
N TYR A 194 -17.50 11.66 -20.31
CA TYR A 194 -17.61 10.30 -20.81
C TYR A 194 -18.96 10.12 -21.52
N LEU A 195 -18.94 9.98 -22.84
CA LEU A 195 -20.11 9.70 -23.65
C LEU A 195 -20.44 8.21 -23.60
N ASP A 196 -21.48 7.86 -22.85
CA ASP A 196 -21.87 6.46 -22.60
C ASP A 196 -22.71 5.91 -23.74
N MET A 197 -22.06 5.35 -24.77
CA MET A 197 -22.74 4.82 -25.97
C MET A 197 -23.41 3.45 -25.75
N GLU A 198 -23.35 2.90 -24.53
CA GLU A 198 -24.09 1.68 -24.18
C GLU A 198 -25.61 1.89 -24.19
N GLU A 199 -26.04 3.14 -23.99
CA GLU A 199 -27.43 3.58 -24.01
C GLU A 199 -27.67 4.55 -25.16
N LEU A 200 -28.13 4.04 -26.31
CA LEU A 200 -28.37 4.85 -27.50
C LEU A 200 -29.50 5.88 -27.30
N PRO A 201 -29.43 7.03 -28.00
CA PRO A 201 -30.31 8.16 -27.75
C PRO A 201 -31.79 7.86 -28.00
N SER A 202 -32.13 7.01 -28.98
CA SER A 202 -33.55 6.70 -29.27
C SER A 202 -34.17 5.60 -28.37
N SER A 203 -33.49 5.12 -27.29
CA SER A 203 -33.84 3.93 -26.49
C SER A 203 -35.12 3.99 -25.65
N GLU A 204 -36.08 4.85 -26.00
CA GLU A 204 -37.39 4.88 -25.33
C GLU A 204 -38.18 3.59 -25.49
N ASP A 205 -37.93 2.84 -26.57
CA ASP A 205 -38.52 1.52 -26.80
C ASP A 205 -37.51 0.39 -26.51
N PRO A 206 -37.62 -0.33 -25.38
CA PRO A 206 -36.75 -1.45 -25.05
C PRO A 206 -36.94 -2.64 -26.01
N TYR A 207 -37.99 -2.64 -26.84
CA TYR A 207 -38.25 -3.60 -27.89
C TYR A 207 -37.67 -3.19 -29.25
N SER A 208 -37.07 -2.01 -29.39
CA SER A 208 -36.42 -1.61 -30.65
C SER A 208 -35.05 -2.29 -30.80
N VAL A 209 -34.82 -3.00 -31.91
CA VAL A 209 -33.56 -3.69 -32.24
C VAL A 209 -32.50 -2.67 -32.61
N ARG A 210 -31.29 -2.79 -32.04
CA ARG A 210 -30.22 -1.81 -32.26
C ARG A 210 -28.83 -2.39 -32.32
N HIS A 211 -28.01 -1.71 -33.12
CA HIS A 211 -26.58 -1.91 -33.13
C HIS A 211 -25.94 -1.36 -31.86
N VAL A 212 -24.92 -2.05 -31.32
CA VAL A 212 -24.17 -1.54 -30.18
C VAL A 212 -23.15 -0.51 -30.66
N ASP A 213 -23.27 0.72 -30.13
CA ASP A 213 -22.34 1.84 -30.32
C ASP A 213 -21.83 2.02 -31.78
N PRO A 214 -22.72 2.20 -32.77
CA PRO A 214 -22.33 2.27 -34.18
C PRO A 214 -21.49 3.51 -34.50
N LEU A 215 -20.42 3.33 -35.26
CA LEU A 215 -19.44 4.38 -35.54
C LEU A 215 -19.98 5.47 -36.47
N MET A 216 -20.46 5.08 -37.65
CA MET A 216 -20.97 5.94 -38.72
C MET A 216 -22.39 5.52 -39.12
N PRO A 217 -23.19 6.43 -39.70
CA PRO A 217 -24.51 6.08 -40.21
C PRO A 217 -24.41 5.06 -41.34
N SER A 218 -25.43 4.21 -41.44
CA SER A 218 -25.59 3.22 -42.51
C SER A 218 -27.04 3.19 -42.97
N ASP A 219 -27.39 2.31 -43.91
CA ASP A 219 -28.69 2.32 -44.58
C ASP A 219 -29.89 2.22 -43.62
N SER A 220 -29.70 1.59 -42.44
CA SER A 220 -30.71 1.51 -41.37
C SER A 220 -30.35 2.27 -40.09
N ILE A 221 -29.12 2.77 -39.96
CA ILE A 221 -28.64 3.41 -38.72
C ILE A 221 -28.60 4.92 -38.93
N PRO A 222 -29.48 5.68 -38.26
CA PRO A 222 -29.52 7.12 -38.41
C PRO A 222 -28.34 7.80 -37.69
N LEU A 223 -27.96 8.99 -38.14
CA LEU A 223 -26.80 9.73 -37.63
C LEU A 223 -26.88 10.00 -36.12
N GLU A 224 -28.06 10.28 -35.59
CA GLU A 224 -28.26 10.53 -34.17
C GLU A 224 -27.92 9.33 -33.28
N ASP A 225 -28.02 8.10 -33.79
CA ASP A 225 -27.71 6.89 -33.04
C ASP A 225 -26.23 6.48 -33.17
N THR A 226 -25.39 7.29 -33.82
CA THR A 226 -23.97 6.98 -34.04
C THR A 226 -23.04 7.76 -33.11
N ILE A 227 -21.85 7.18 -32.93
CA ILE A 227 -20.72 7.80 -32.23
C ILE A 227 -20.35 9.11 -32.93
N SER A 228 -20.14 9.09 -34.24
CA SER A 228 -19.80 10.29 -35.04
C SER A 228 -20.83 11.40 -34.84
N GLY A 229 -22.12 11.12 -35.02
CA GLY A 229 -23.16 12.13 -34.88
C GLY A 229 -23.28 12.69 -33.47
N SER A 230 -23.00 11.88 -32.44
CA SER A 230 -22.99 12.34 -31.04
C SER A 230 -21.76 13.20 -30.73
N VAL A 231 -20.58 12.80 -31.19
CA VAL A 231 -19.32 13.54 -31.01
C VAL A 231 -19.36 14.87 -31.76
N ASP A 232 -19.83 14.88 -33.02
CA ASP A 232 -19.97 16.09 -33.83
C ASP A 232 -20.85 17.14 -33.15
N LYS A 233 -21.94 16.70 -32.49
CA LYS A 233 -22.81 17.59 -31.71
C LYS A 233 -22.10 18.15 -30.48
N MET A 234 -21.33 17.35 -29.76
CA MET A 234 -20.55 17.82 -28.60
C MET A 234 -19.45 18.82 -29.01
N LEU A 235 -18.74 18.55 -30.10
CA LEU A 235 -17.71 19.44 -30.63
C LEU A 235 -18.32 20.77 -31.09
N SER A 236 -19.41 20.72 -31.86
CA SER A 236 -20.10 21.91 -32.34
C SER A 236 -20.76 22.73 -31.23
N SER A 237 -21.05 22.14 -30.06
CA SER A 237 -21.52 22.87 -28.88
C SER A 237 -20.41 23.48 -28.01
N GLY A 238 -19.15 23.29 -28.39
CA GLY A 238 -17.99 23.90 -27.73
C GLY A 238 -17.31 23.03 -26.68
N VAL A 239 -17.62 21.73 -26.61
CA VAL A 239 -16.84 20.80 -25.76
C VAL A 239 -15.50 20.50 -26.45
N PRO A 240 -14.35 20.71 -25.79
CA PRO A 240 -13.05 20.40 -26.38
C PRO A 240 -12.89 18.91 -26.68
N ALA A 241 -12.29 18.56 -27.83
CA ALA A 241 -12.11 17.17 -28.24
C ALA A 241 -11.34 16.34 -27.19
N GLU A 242 -10.32 16.92 -26.57
CA GLU A 242 -9.51 16.30 -25.53
C GLU A 242 -10.27 16.04 -24.22
N LYS A 243 -11.46 16.61 -24.04
CA LYS A 243 -12.35 16.35 -22.90
C LYS A 243 -13.29 15.19 -23.16
N ILE A 244 -13.49 14.78 -24.41
CA ILE A 244 -14.47 13.76 -24.78
C ILE A 244 -13.83 12.37 -24.67
N VAL A 245 -14.43 11.51 -23.86
CA VAL A 245 -14.07 10.08 -23.78
C VAL A 245 -15.26 9.27 -24.26
N VAL A 246 -15.07 8.39 -25.24
CA VAL A 246 -16.17 7.58 -25.78
C VAL A 246 -16.23 6.22 -25.08
N GLY A 247 -17.38 5.89 -24.50
CA GLY A 247 -17.63 4.61 -23.87
C GLY A 247 -18.19 3.57 -24.82
N LEU A 248 -17.57 2.39 -24.87
CA LEU A 248 -17.93 1.29 -25.75
C LEU A 248 -18.44 0.08 -24.96
N THR A 249 -19.22 -0.77 -25.63
CA THR A 249 -19.74 -2.01 -25.06
C THR A 249 -18.74 -3.16 -25.29
N SER A 250 -18.30 -3.87 -24.24
CA SER A 250 -17.69 -5.21 -24.43
C SER A 250 -18.77 -6.26 -24.65
N GLY A 251 -18.53 -7.19 -25.58
CA GLY A 251 -19.51 -8.20 -25.95
C GLY A 251 -20.59 -7.61 -26.86
N GLY A 252 -21.87 -7.76 -26.49
CA GLY A 252 -22.96 -7.32 -27.35
C GLY A 252 -24.35 -7.35 -26.70
N ARG A 253 -25.37 -7.08 -27.51
CA ARG A 253 -26.78 -7.08 -27.10
C ARG A 253 -27.61 -7.93 -28.04
N SER A 254 -28.40 -8.83 -27.45
CA SER A 254 -29.17 -9.85 -28.17
C SER A 254 -30.67 -9.60 -28.03
N TYR A 255 -31.37 -9.63 -29.15
CA TYR A 255 -32.81 -9.44 -29.28
C TYR A 255 -33.45 -10.71 -29.80
N ARG A 256 -34.64 -11.04 -29.29
CA ARG A 256 -35.47 -12.08 -29.88
C ARG A 256 -36.33 -11.47 -30.98
N VAL A 257 -36.25 -11.99 -32.20
CA VAL A 257 -36.91 -11.41 -33.38
C VAL A 257 -37.62 -12.47 -34.20
N ARG A 258 -38.59 -12.05 -35.01
CA ARG A 258 -39.37 -12.95 -35.85
C ARG A 258 -38.51 -13.56 -36.97
N ASN A 259 -37.71 -12.74 -37.66
CA ASN A 259 -36.80 -13.18 -38.70
C ASN A 259 -35.47 -12.40 -38.67
N PRO A 260 -34.38 -13.00 -38.15
CA PRO A 260 -33.12 -12.29 -37.98
C PRO A 260 -32.45 -11.87 -39.29
N ARG A 261 -32.73 -12.53 -40.42
CA ARG A 261 -32.10 -12.19 -41.72
C ARG A 261 -32.62 -10.89 -42.34
N THR A 262 -33.84 -10.50 -41.98
CA THR A 262 -34.48 -9.27 -42.48
C THR A 262 -34.57 -8.21 -41.40
N THR A 263 -34.11 -8.51 -40.18
CA THR A 263 -34.15 -7.57 -39.07
C THR A 263 -32.99 -6.58 -39.22
N THR A 264 -33.30 -5.30 -39.12
CA THR A 264 -32.36 -4.18 -39.19
C THR A 264 -32.48 -3.28 -37.96
N HIS A 265 -31.67 -2.23 -37.89
CA HIS A 265 -31.75 -1.25 -36.81
C HIS A 265 -33.13 -0.56 -36.82
N GLY A 266 -33.76 -0.44 -35.66
CA GLY A 266 -35.08 0.18 -35.49
C GLY A 266 -36.26 -0.78 -35.51
N ASP A 267 -36.08 -2.01 -36.00
CA ASP A 267 -37.15 -3.02 -36.07
C ASP A 267 -37.64 -3.45 -34.68
N ILE A 268 -38.86 -4.01 -34.62
CA ILE A 268 -39.49 -4.45 -33.36
C ILE A 268 -39.03 -5.86 -32.98
N ALA A 269 -38.45 -5.98 -31.81
CA ALA A 269 -38.13 -7.23 -31.13
C ALA A 269 -39.34 -7.79 -30.37
N MET A 270 -39.39 -9.11 -30.26
CA MET A 270 -40.39 -9.83 -29.48
C MET A 270 -40.15 -9.74 -27.98
N GLN A 271 -38.93 -9.38 -27.56
CA GLN A 271 -38.49 -9.27 -26.17
C GLN A 271 -37.45 -8.14 -26.07
N GLU A 272 -37.35 -7.56 -24.87
CA GLU A 272 -36.33 -6.57 -24.58
C GLU A 272 -34.91 -7.11 -24.84
N GLY A 273 -34.04 -6.23 -25.33
CA GLY A 273 -32.66 -6.60 -25.63
C GLY A 273 -31.86 -6.95 -24.38
N VAL A 274 -31.21 -8.12 -24.37
CA VAL A 274 -30.42 -8.66 -23.27
C VAL A 274 -28.92 -8.50 -23.54
N ARG A 275 -28.17 -7.95 -22.59
CA ARG A 275 -26.70 -7.85 -22.64
C ARG A 275 -26.06 -9.25 -22.65
N ARG A 276 -25.06 -9.45 -23.51
CA ARG A 276 -24.32 -10.70 -23.66
C ARG A 276 -22.82 -10.43 -23.54
N ARG A 277 -22.15 -11.26 -22.74
CA ARG A 277 -20.70 -11.22 -22.57
C ARG A 277 -20.03 -11.72 -23.84
N LEU A 278 -18.85 -11.19 -24.15
CA LEU A 278 -18.08 -11.62 -25.31
C LEU A 278 -17.80 -13.13 -25.28
N GLN A 279 -17.42 -13.64 -24.11
CA GLN A 279 -17.19 -15.06 -23.86
C GLN A 279 -18.35 -15.97 -24.31
N ASP A 280 -19.58 -15.48 -24.27
CA ASP A 280 -20.78 -16.26 -24.55
C ASP A 280 -21.17 -16.22 -26.05
N ILE A 281 -20.66 -15.27 -26.82
CA ILE A 281 -21.10 -15.01 -28.22
C ILE A 281 -20.00 -15.19 -29.28
N CYS A 282 -18.73 -15.27 -28.89
CA CYS A 282 -17.60 -15.28 -29.83
C CYS A 282 -17.44 -16.56 -30.67
N LEU A 283 -18.04 -17.67 -30.24
CA LEU A 283 -17.99 -18.95 -30.97
C LEU A 283 -19.14 -19.11 -31.98
N LEU A 284 -20.02 -18.12 -32.10
CA LEU A 284 -21.15 -18.16 -33.02
C LEU A 284 -20.70 -17.84 -34.45
N THR A 285 -21.11 -18.67 -35.42
CA THR A 285 -20.49 -18.69 -36.76
C THR A 285 -21.21 -17.88 -37.83
N ARG A 286 -22.51 -17.59 -37.66
CA ARG A 286 -23.27 -16.78 -38.62
C ARG A 286 -23.18 -15.30 -38.27
N THR A 287 -22.15 -14.65 -38.83
CA THR A 287 -21.89 -13.22 -38.60
C THR A 287 -21.94 -12.43 -39.89
N SER A 288 -22.44 -11.19 -39.82
CA SER A 288 -22.38 -10.18 -40.87
C SER A 288 -21.78 -8.89 -40.29
N LEU A 289 -21.02 -8.15 -41.08
CA LEU A 289 -20.35 -6.91 -40.65
C LEU A 289 -20.94 -5.73 -41.40
N ASP A 290 -21.46 -4.75 -40.67
CA ASP A 290 -21.70 -3.42 -41.23
C ASP A 290 -20.39 -2.63 -41.19
N ALA A 291 -19.74 -2.50 -42.34
CA ALA A 291 -18.43 -1.87 -42.45
C ALA A 291 -18.46 -0.37 -42.14
N LYS A 292 -19.58 0.34 -42.37
CA LYS A 292 -19.71 1.77 -42.03
C LYS A 292 -19.87 1.94 -40.52
N ALA A 293 -20.80 1.19 -39.94
CA ALA A 293 -21.08 1.22 -38.51
C ALA A 293 -19.99 0.57 -37.64
N ALA A 294 -19.10 -0.23 -38.24
CA ALA A 294 -18.08 -1.03 -37.53
C ALA A 294 -18.68 -2.00 -36.49
N CYS A 295 -19.91 -2.47 -36.73
CA CYS A 295 -20.65 -3.36 -35.84
C CYS A 295 -20.81 -4.73 -36.49
N THR A 296 -20.61 -5.79 -35.70
CA THR A 296 -20.91 -7.15 -36.16
C THR A 296 -22.30 -7.55 -35.69
N VAL A 297 -23.05 -8.18 -36.58
CA VAL A 297 -24.35 -8.80 -36.29
C VAL A 297 -24.18 -10.31 -36.31
N ILE A 298 -24.77 -10.99 -35.34
CA ILE A 298 -24.81 -12.44 -35.22
C ILE A 298 -26.25 -12.89 -35.36
N GLU A 299 -26.49 -13.77 -36.33
CA GLU A 299 -27.81 -14.29 -36.67
C GLU A 299 -28.00 -15.71 -36.15
N GLY A 300 -28.92 -15.87 -35.20
CA GLY A 300 -29.37 -17.19 -34.74
C GLY A 300 -30.67 -17.64 -35.42
N ARG A 301 -31.39 -18.57 -34.80
CA ARG A 301 -32.68 -19.06 -35.32
C ARG A 301 -33.81 -18.05 -35.13
N PHE A 302 -33.85 -17.42 -33.96
CA PHE A 302 -34.82 -16.38 -33.58
C PHE A 302 -34.15 -15.23 -32.81
N SER A 303 -32.82 -15.11 -32.95
CA SER A 303 -32.01 -14.15 -32.22
C SER A 303 -31.20 -13.30 -33.18
N TRP A 304 -31.19 -12.00 -32.94
CA TRP A 304 -30.37 -11.03 -33.64
C TRP A 304 -29.49 -10.36 -32.59
N THR A 305 -28.17 -10.44 -32.73
CA THR A 305 -27.24 -9.92 -31.72
C THR A 305 -26.25 -8.97 -32.36
N SER A 306 -26.21 -7.72 -31.90
CA SER A 306 -25.13 -6.81 -32.28
C SER A 306 -23.99 -6.87 -31.28
N ALA A 307 -22.75 -6.91 -31.75
CA ALA A 307 -21.57 -7.07 -30.90
C ALA A 307 -20.36 -6.32 -31.43
N ASN A 308 -19.47 -5.95 -30.51
CA ASN A 308 -18.14 -5.46 -30.78
C ASN A 308 -17.14 -6.61 -30.67
N PHE A 309 -16.67 -7.11 -31.80
CA PHE A 309 -15.59 -8.08 -31.79
C PHE A 309 -14.22 -7.40 -31.72
N PRO A 310 -13.25 -7.97 -30.99
CA PRO A 310 -11.87 -7.50 -30.95
C PRO A 310 -11.15 -7.84 -32.26
N LYS A 311 -11.63 -7.24 -33.35
CA LYS A 311 -11.11 -7.35 -34.71
C LYS A 311 -10.90 -5.95 -35.26
N GLU A 312 -9.91 -5.81 -36.14
CA GLU A 312 -9.54 -4.52 -36.72
C GLU A 312 -10.72 -3.85 -37.44
N GLN A 313 -11.58 -4.62 -38.11
CA GLN A 313 -12.72 -4.09 -38.88
C GLN A 313 -13.93 -3.69 -38.01
N SER A 314 -13.93 -4.03 -36.72
CA SER A 314 -15.02 -3.69 -35.79
C SER A 314 -14.48 -2.79 -34.67
N LEU A 315 -14.10 -3.34 -33.52
CA LEU A 315 -13.58 -2.56 -32.41
C LEU A 315 -12.34 -1.74 -32.81
N GLY A 316 -11.40 -2.32 -33.59
CA GLY A 316 -10.19 -1.61 -34.01
C GLY A 316 -10.47 -0.37 -34.87
N LYS A 317 -11.47 -0.44 -35.76
CA LYS A 317 -11.88 0.67 -36.62
C LYS A 317 -12.42 1.84 -35.80
N LYS A 318 -13.16 1.55 -34.73
CA LYS A 318 -13.61 2.57 -33.76
C LYS A 318 -12.40 3.23 -33.09
N ILE A 319 -11.43 2.44 -32.61
CA ILE A 319 -10.20 2.96 -31.98
C ILE A 319 -9.36 3.83 -32.92
N GLN A 320 -9.23 3.42 -34.19
CA GLN A 320 -8.56 4.21 -35.22
C GLN A 320 -9.26 5.56 -35.43
N TRP A 321 -10.60 5.56 -35.55
CA TRP A 321 -11.37 6.78 -35.73
C TRP A 321 -11.22 7.73 -34.54
N PHE A 322 -11.30 7.24 -33.29
CA PHE A 322 -11.07 8.10 -32.11
C PHE A 322 -9.71 8.78 -32.10
N THR A 323 -8.67 8.05 -32.54
CA THR A 323 -7.32 8.58 -32.61
C THR A 323 -7.20 9.66 -33.69
N GLN A 324 -7.90 9.50 -34.82
CA GLN A 324 -7.94 10.47 -35.91
C GLN A 324 -8.67 11.76 -35.53
N GLU A 325 -9.78 11.65 -34.79
CA GLU A 325 -10.55 12.79 -34.29
C GLU A 325 -9.88 13.52 -33.11
N GLY A 326 -8.77 12.98 -32.57
CA GLY A 326 -8.03 13.63 -31.48
C GLY A 326 -8.78 13.67 -30.14
N LEU A 327 -9.66 12.68 -29.89
CA LEU A 327 -10.46 12.66 -28.66
C LEU A 327 -9.61 12.37 -27.41
N GLY A 328 -10.12 12.77 -26.25
CA GLY A 328 -9.47 12.61 -24.94
C GLY A 328 -9.25 11.16 -24.51
N GLY A 329 -10.04 10.21 -25.02
CA GLY A 329 -9.83 8.80 -24.72
C GLY A 329 -10.99 7.87 -25.09
N VAL A 330 -10.88 6.62 -24.65
CA VAL A 330 -11.92 5.60 -24.79
C VAL A 330 -12.16 4.90 -23.44
N GLY A 331 -13.38 4.44 -23.24
CA GLY A 331 -13.68 3.44 -22.22
C GLY A 331 -14.33 2.22 -22.83
N ILE A 332 -14.22 1.08 -22.15
CA ILE A 332 -14.95 -0.12 -22.51
C ILE A 332 -15.50 -0.80 -21.25
N SER A 333 -16.77 -1.15 -21.28
CA SER A 333 -17.46 -1.77 -20.15
C SER A 333 -17.58 -3.27 -20.29
N SER A 334 -17.74 -4.03 -19.21
CA SER A 334 -16.80 -4.04 -18.08
C SER A 334 -15.89 -5.25 -18.24
N LEU A 335 -14.83 -5.40 -17.44
CA LEU A 335 -13.94 -6.57 -17.51
C LEU A 335 -14.71 -7.91 -17.38
N GLN A 336 -15.82 -7.91 -16.64
CA GLN A 336 -16.70 -9.09 -16.51
C GLN A 336 -17.41 -9.49 -17.81
N ASP A 337 -17.60 -8.56 -18.74
CA ASP A 337 -18.32 -8.76 -20.00
C ASP A 337 -17.40 -9.08 -21.19
N ASP A 338 -16.09 -9.07 -20.98
CA ASP A 338 -15.12 -9.51 -21.97
C ASP A 338 -14.99 -11.05 -21.95
N ASP A 339 -13.80 -11.57 -22.23
CA ASP A 339 -13.48 -12.99 -22.11
C ASP A 339 -12.42 -13.24 -21.03
N PRO A 340 -12.78 -13.20 -19.73
CA PRO A 340 -11.81 -13.37 -18.64
C PRO A 340 -11.13 -14.75 -18.65
N LYS A 341 -11.83 -15.79 -19.17
CA LYS A 341 -11.32 -17.17 -19.18
C LYS A 341 -10.69 -17.59 -20.52
N GLY A 342 -10.54 -16.67 -21.47
CA GLY A 342 -9.91 -16.94 -22.77
C GLY A 342 -10.62 -17.98 -23.64
N LYS A 343 -11.93 -18.18 -23.50
CA LYS A 343 -12.69 -19.18 -24.29
C LYS A 343 -12.76 -18.86 -25.78
N CYS A 344 -12.62 -17.59 -26.15
CA CYS A 344 -12.69 -17.10 -27.52
C CYS A 344 -11.40 -17.32 -28.32
N GLY A 345 -10.34 -17.88 -27.70
CA GLY A 345 -9.08 -18.20 -28.37
C GLY A 345 -8.13 -17.01 -28.59
N ALA A 346 -8.45 -15.83 -28.07
CA ALA A 346 -7.66 -14.59 -28.23
C ALA A 346 -6.94 -14.15 -26.93
N GLY A 347 -6.80 -15.07 -25.96
CA GLY A 347 -6.30 -14.76 -24.62
C GLY A 347 -7.38 -14.15 -23.71
N SER A 348 -7.02 -13.87 -22.46
CA SER A 348 -7.92 -13.22 -21.50
C SER A 348 -8.12 -11.74 -21.83
N TYR A 349 -9.35 -11.25 -21.65
CA TYR A 349 -9.74 -9.86 -21.91
C TYR A 349 -9.30 -9.32 -23.29
N PRO A 350 -9.67 -10.00 -24.39
CA PRO A 350 -9.18 -9.67 -25.73
C PRO A 350 -9.62 -8.27 -26.21
N SER A 351 -10.79 -7.78 -25.79
CA SER A 351 -11.26 -6.44 -26.14
C SER A 351 -10.40 -5.36 -25.46
N HIS A 352 -10.21 -5.49 -24.15
CA HIS A 352 -9.38 -4.54 -23.39
C HIS A 352 -7.92 -4.58 -23.84
N THR A 353 -7.39 -5.77 -24.10
CA THR A 353 -6.01 -5.97 -24.59
C THR A 353 -5.81 -5.35 -25.97
N MET A 354 -6.79 -5.51 -26.89
CA MET A 354 -6.70 -4.92 -28.22
C MET A 354 -6.69 -3.40 -28.17
N ILE A 355 -7.63 -2.80 -27.43
CA ILE A 355 -7.68 -1.34 -27.24
C ILE A 355 -6.35 -0.86 -26.66
N GLY A 356 -5.86 -1.53 -25.63
CA GLY A 356 -4.61 -1.21 -24.97
C GLY A 356 -3.37 -1.24 -25.88
N LYS A 357 -3.34 -2.16 -26.86
CA LYS A 357 -2.26 -2.24 -27.86
C LYS A 357 -2.35 -1.15 -28.92
N MET A 358 -3.57 -0.75 -29.28
CA MET A 358 -3.82 0.26 -30.31
C MET A 358 -3.67 1.68 -29.78
N LEU A 359 -4.06 1.91 -28.52
CA LEU A 359 -3.90 3.17 -27.82
C LEU A 359 -2.50 3.24 -27.20
N LYS A 360 -1.56 3.90 -27.88
CA LYS A 360 -0.24 4.24 -27.31
C LYS A 360 -0.33 5.43 -26.36
N CYS A 361 -1.24 5.39 -25.37
CA CYS A 361 -1.38 6.48 -24.41
C CYS A 361 -0.08 6.58 -23.55
N ARG A 362 0.60 7.73 -23.51
CA ARG A 362 1.62 7.99 -22.48
C ARG A 362 0.90 8.30 -21.17
N VAL A 363 1.11 7.47 -20.16
CA VAL A 363 0.64 7.75 -18.80
C VAL A 363 1.23 9.09 -18.36
N ARG A 364 0.40 10.02 -17.86
CA ARG A 364 0.88 11.32 -17.35
C ARG A 364 2.02 11.04 -16.35
N GLU A 365 3.22 11.52 -16.68
CA GLU A 365 4.33 11.59 -15.73
C GLU A 365 4.01 12.64 -14.65
N TYR A 366 3.02 12.37 -13.81
CA TYR A 366 3.05 12.94 -12.48
C TYR A 366 4.22 12.26 -11.78
N GLN A 367 5.33 13.00 -11.64
CA GLN A 367 6.54 12.57 -10.95
C GLN A 367 6.25 12.19 -9.48
N ARG A 368 5.67 11.02 -9.24
CA ARG A 368 5.97 10.25 -8.05
C ARG A 368 7.26 9.52 -8.37
N ARG A 369 8.36 9.95 -7.75
CA ARG A 369 9.62 9.20 -7.75
C ARG A 369 9.28 7.73 -7.49
N PRO A 370 9.82 6.76 -8.25
CA PRO A 370 9.58 5.36 -7.97
C PRO A 370 9.94 5.09 -6.50
N PRO A 371 9.06 4.47 -5.70
CA PRO A 371 9.37 4.17 -4.32
C PRO A 371 10.65 3.34 -4.28
N ILE A 372 11.59 3.73 -3.42
CA ILE A 372 12.84 3.00 -3.21
C ILE A 372 12.48 1.54 -2.91
N GLN A 373 12.94 0.61 -3.76
CA GLN A 373 12.64 -0.81 -3.64
C GLN A 373 13.16 -1.35 -2.30
N CYS A 374 12.24 -1.89 -1.49
CA CYS A 374 12.55 -2.54 -0.24
C CYS A 374 13.53 -3.70 -0.41
N THR A 375 14.50 -3.84 0.52
CA THR A 375 15.32 -5.05 0.57
C THR A 375 14.50 -6.22 1.13
N ARG A 376 14.22 -7.16 0.23
CA ARG A 376 13.55 -8.45 0.46
C ARG A 376 14.38 -9.55 -0.17
N LEU A 377 14.85 -10.48 0.63
CA LEU A 377 15.63 -11.64 0.20
C LEU A 377 14.70 -12.85 0.08
N CYS A 378 14.64 -13.45 -1.10
CA CYS A 378 13.76 -14.57 -1.42
C CYS A 378 14.60 -15.82 -1.63
N TYR A 379 14.56 -16.77 -0.70
CA TYR A 379 15.36 -18.00 -0.78
C TYR A 379 14.68 -19.06 -1.63
N LEU A 380 15.44 -19.61 -2.56
CA LEU A 380 15.08 -20.68 -3.47
C LEU A 380 16.06 -21.85 -3.32
N ASN A 381 16.06 -22.45 -2.14
CA ASN A 381 16.91 -23.59 -1.77
C ASN A 381 16.12 -24.89 -1.62
N GLU A 382 14.93 -24.83 -0.99
CA GLU A 382 14.03 -25.97 -0.80
C GLU A 382 12.85 -25.92 -1.79
N GLY A 383 12.54 -27.04 -2.45
CA GLY A 383 11.42 -27.14 -3.41
C GLY A 383 11.60 -26.33 -4.70
N ALA A 384 12.80 -25.81 -4.96
CA ALA A 384 13.04 -24.85 -6.03
C ALA A 384 13.15 -25.47 -7.44
N GLU A 385 13.23 -26.80 -7.54
CA GLU A 385 13.31 -27.50 -8.83
C GLU A 385 12.03 -27.29 -9.67
N GLU A 386 10.87 -27.39 -9.02
CA GLU A 386 9.54 -27.25 -9.64
C GLU A 386 9.01 -25.80 -9.61
N PHE A 387 9.75 -24.88 -9.01
CA PHE A 387 9.32 -23.50 -8.86
C PHE A 387 9.24 -22.76 -10.21
N ASP A 388 8.08 -22.19 -10.52
CA ASP A 388 7.85 -21.33 -11.68
C ASP A 388 7.91 -19.83 -11.29
N PRO A 389 8.95 -19.09 -11.74
CA PRO A 389 9.06 -17.66 -11.47
C PRO A 389 7.90 -16.82 -11.99
N ASN A 390 7.15 -17.28 -13.00
CA ASN A 390 6.01 -16.54 -13.57
C ASN A 390 4.86 -16.33 -12.58
N LEU A 391 4.85 -17.08 -11.48
CA LEU A 391 3.87 -16.93 -10.40
C LEU A 391 4.18 -15.71 -9.50
N LEU A 392 5.40 -15.16 -9.55
CA LEU A 392 5.82 -13.99 -8.77
C LEU A 392 5.62 -12.68 -9.52
N LEU A 393 5.46 -11.59 -8.76
CA LEU A 393 5.62 -10.24 -9.30
C LEU A 393 7.09 -9.77 -9.22
N PRO A 394 7.64 -9.14 -10.28
CA PRO A 394 9.05 -8.74 -10.35
C PRO A 394 9.55 -7.87 -9.19
N HIS A 395 8.67 -7.07 -8.58
CA HIS A 395 9.00 -6.14 -7.52
C HIS A 395 8.86 -6.71 -6.10
N TRP A 396 8.37 -7.95 -5.94
CA TRP A 396 8.20 -8.57 -4.62
C TRP A 396 9.53 -8.97 -3.99
N CYS A 397 10.47 -9.45 -4.80
CA CYS A 397 11.82 -9.80 -4.36
C CYS A 397 12.80 -8.74 -4.86
N SER A 398 13.74 -8.34 -4.00
CA SER A 398 14.87 -7.48 -4.42
C SER A 398 16.11 -8.30 -4.73
N HIS A 399 16.23 -9.46 -4.07
CA HIS A 399 17.30 -10.41 -4.27
C HIS A 399 16.72 -11.82 -4.22
N PHE A 400 17.16 -12.69 -5.12
CA PHE A 400 16.97 -14.13 -5.03
C PHE A 400 18.23 -14.75 -4.45
N ILE A 401 18.06 -15.52 -3.39
CA ILE A 401 19.15 -16.29 -2.79
C ILE A 401 19.00 -17.72 -3.27
N VAL A 402 19.93 -18.18 -4.10
CA VAL A 402 19.86 -19.48 -4.77
C VAL A 402 20.98 -20.37 -4.22
N GLY A 403 20.66 -21.64 -3.96
CA GLY A 403 21.62 -22.58 -3.39
C GLY A 403 20.96 -23.92 -3.05
N PRO A 404 21.63 -24.76 -2.25
CA PRO A 404 22.96 -24.53 -1.69
C PRO A 404 24.08 -24.93 -2.65
N ALA A 405 25.18 -24.18 -2.59
CA ALA A 405 26.47 -24.57 -3.12
C ALA A 405 27.36 -25.04 -1.98
N ASP A 406 27.99 -26.19 -2.14
CA ASP A 406 28.58 -26.96 -1.05
C ASP A 406 30.11 -26.97 -1.13
N ILE A 407 30.77 -26.72 0.00
CA ILE A 407 32.23 -26.73 0.08
C ILE A 407 32.69 -28.18 0.19
N GLN A 408 33.61 -28.57 -0.68
CA GLN A 408 34.19 -29.91 -0.73
C GLN A 408 35.57 -29.94 -0.07
N LEU A 409 36.02 -31.13 0.36
CA LEU A 409 37.32 -31.33 1.03
C LEU A 409 38.55 -31.16 0.11
N ASN A 410 38.32 -30.88 -1.17
CA ASN A 410 39.32 -30.60 -2.20
C ASN A 410 39.37 -29.10 -2.55
N ASP A 411 38.93 -28.24 -1.63
CA ASP A 411 38.93 -26.78 -1.73
C ASP A 411 37.97 -26.21 -2.82
N ASN A 412 37.18 -27.05 -3.50
CA ASN A 412 36.18 -26.62 -4.48
C ASN A 412 34.82 -26.32 -3.84
N VAL A 413 34.02 -25.54 -4.56
CA VAL A 413 32.59 -25.34 -4.28
C VAL A 413 31.79 -26.07 -5.34
N GLU A 414 31.07 -27.11 -4.93
CA GLU A 414 30.18 -27.87 -5.80
C GLU A 414 28.82 -27.16 -5.91
N VAL A 415 28.38 -26.95 -7.15
CA VAL A 415 27.07 -26.37 -7.44
C VAL A 415 26.20 -27.46 -8.07
N PRO A 416 25.07 -27.85 -7.43
CA PRO A 416 24.17 -28.84 -8.00
C PRO A 416 23.67 -28.42 -9.39
N PRO A 417 23.54 -29.34 -10.36
CA PRO A 417 23.09 -29.01 -11.72
C PRO A 417 21.71 -28.33 -11.81
N ALA A 418 20.87 -28.50 -10.77
CA ALA A 418 19.58 -27.82 -10.66
C ALA A 418 19.71 -26.31 -10.46
N VAL A 419 20.78 -25.83 -9.80
CA VAL A 419 20.98 -24.41 -9.48
C VAL A 419 21.20 -23.56 -10.74
N PRO A 420 22.11 -23.89 -11.67
CA PRO A 420 22.25 -23.15 -12.94
C PRO A 420 20.98 -23.15 -13.78
N LYS A 421 20.24 -24.26 -13.81
CA LYS A 421 18.95 -24.35 -14.52
C LYS A 421 17.91 -23.40 -13.93
N LEU A 422 17.81 -23.35 -12.60
CA LEU A 422 16.92 -22.42 -11.91
C LEU A 422 17.32 -20.95 -12.16
N MET A 423 18.61 -20.62 -12.07
CA MET A 423 19.09 -19.27 -12.35
C MET A 423 18.79 -18.84 -13.78
N ALA A 424 18.96 -19.73 -14.76
CA ALA A 424 18.60 -19.44 -16.15
C ALA A 424 17.11 -19.10 -16.31
N ARG A 425 16.21 -19.86 -15.66
CA ARG A 425 14.77 -19.56 -15.65
C ARG A 425 14.45 -18.20 -15.03
N ILE A 426 15.06 -17.88 -13.89
CA ILE A 426 14.84 -16.59 -13.21
C ILE A 426 15.38 -15.43 -14.05
N ASN A 427 16.58 -15.58 -14.63
CA ASN A 427 17.17 -14.56 -15.50
C ASN A 427 16.31 -14.29 -16.73
N GLN A 428 15.80 -15.33 -17.38
CA GLN A 428 14.89 -15.19 -18.50
C GLN A 428 13.61 -14.45 -18.10
N TRP A 429 12.95 -14.88 -17.02
CA TRP A 429 11.76 -14.22 -16.49
C TRP A 429 12.00 -12.74 -16.12
N MET A 430 13.17 -12.41 -15.56
CA MET A 430 13.54 -11.02 -15.25
C MET A 430 13.75 -10.16 -16.50
N GLN A 431 14.22 -10.74 -17.62
CA GLN A 431 14.37 -10.02 -18.89
C GLN A 431 13.02 -9.70 -19.54
N ASP A 432 12.03 -10.58 -19.37
CA ASP A 432 10.68 -10.41 -19.92
C ASP A 432 9.79 -9.47 -19.08
N SER A 433 10.28 -9.02 -17.92
CA SER A 433 9.52 -8.26 -16.92
C SER A 433 9.86 -6.76 -16.91
N GLU A 434 8.84 -5.90 -16.84
CA GLU A 434 9.05 -4.44 -16.67
C GLU A 434 9.42 -4.08 -15.22
N GLY A 435 10.58 -3.46 -14.99
CA GLY A 435 11.00 -2.97 -13.68
C GLY A 435 12.52 -3.02 -13.45
N LYS A 436 12.96 -2.66 -12.23
CA LYS A 436 14.36 -2.86 -11.83
C LYS A 436 14.58 -4.35 -11.53
N PRO A 437 15.51 -5.04 -12.22
CA PRO A 437 15.71 -6.46 -12.03
C PRO A 437 16.23 -6.77 -10.62
N ALA A 438 15.74 -7.88 -10.05
CA ALA A 438 16.25 -8.41 -8.80
C ALA A 438 17.69 -8.94 -8.99
N LYS A 439 18.44 -9.02 -7.90
CA LYS A 439 19.81 -9.55 -7.91
C LYS A 439 19.85 -11.02 -7.52
N ILE A 440 20.64 -11.84 -8.21
CA ILE A 440 20.86 -13.24 -7.82
C ILE A 440 22.11 -13.33 -6.94
N ILE A 441 21.98 -13.98 -5.80
CA ILE A 441 23.06 -14.21 -4.83
C ILE A 441 23.19 -15.73 -4.63
N LEU A 442 24.40 -16.26 -4.77
CA LEU A 442 24.68 -17.68 -4.55
C LEU A 442 24.95 -17.96 -3.06
N SER A 443 24.20 -18.87 -2.45
CA SER A 443 24.41 -19.29 -1.06
C SER A 443 25.42 -20.43 -0.96
N ILE A 444 26.47 -20.25 -0.16
CA ILE A 444 27.60 -21.17 -0.03
C ILE A 444 27.71 -21.69 1.41
N GLY A 445 27.69 -23.01 1.54
CA GLY A 445 28.07 -23.74 2.75
C GLY A 445 26.97 -23.97 3.79
N GLU A 446 25.71 -23.64 3.48
CA GLU A 446 24.55 -23.81 4.38
C GLU A 446 24.40 -25.24 4.92
N ARG A 447 24.77 -26.26 4.12
CA ARG A 447 24.70 -27.69 4.48
C ARG A 447 26.01 -28.27 5.02
N GLN A 448 27.05 -27.46 5.19
CA GLN A 448 28.37 -27.94 5.57
C GLN A 448 28.57 -28.00 7.08
N SER A 449 29.24 -29.07 7.54
CA SER A 449 29.55 -29.26 8.96
C SER A 449 30.69 -28.34 9.42
N ASN A 450 30.79 -28.14 10.74
CA ASN A 450 31.90 -27.39 11.32
C ASN A 450 33.26 -27.99 10.95
N ASP A 451 33.35 -29.31 10.82
CA ASP A 451 34.62 -29.99 10.50
C ASP A 451 35.11 -29.62 9.10
N ILE A 452 34.22 -29.58 8.10
CA ILE A 452 34.57 -29.18 6.73
C ILE A 452 35.00 -27.71 6.71
N TRP A 453 34.21 -26.82 7.31
CA TRP A 453 34.58 -25.40 7.42
C TRP A 453 35.94 -25.20 8.07
N ARG A 454 36.25 -25.91 9.16
CA ARG A 454 37.54 -25.83 9.86
C ARG A 454 38.70 -26.37 9.03
N MET A 455 38.51 -27.50 8.34
CA MET A 455 39.55 -28.08 7.49
C MET A 455 39.92 -27.12 6.34
N GLU A 456 38.91 -26.49 5.74
CA GLU A 456 39.10 -25.59 4.60
C GLU A 456 39.65 -24.22 5.01
N LEU A 457 39.16 -23.64 6.11
CA LEU A 457 39.57 -22.30 6.54
C LEU A 457 40.82 -22.29 7.43
N GLY A 458 41.11 -23.42 8.11
CA GLY A 458 42.25 -23.56 9.01
C GLY A 458 43.60 -23.68 8.29
N SER A 459 43.61 -24.15 7.04
CA SER A 459 44.80 -24.15 6.18
C SER A 459 44.86 -22.90 5.31
N ILE A 460 45.96 -22.15 5.38
CA ILE A 460 46.18 -20.94 4.57
C ILE A 460 46.13 -21.26 3.07
N ILE A 461 46.64 -22.43 2.67
CA ILE A 461 46.68 -22.85 1.27
C ILE A 461 45.25 -23.15 0.78
N LYS A 462 44.52 -24.00 1.52
CA LYS A 462 43.14 -24.37 1.18
C LYS A 462 42.21 -23.17 1.18
N ARG A 463 42.32 -22.29 2.18
CA ARG A 463 41.56 -21.04 2.24
C ARG A 463 41.78 -20.17 1.01
N LYS A 464 43.03 -20.03 0.55
CA LYS A 464 43.35 -19.27 -0.68
C LYS A 464 42.76 -19.92 -1.93
N HIS A 465 42.86 -21.25 -2.04
CA HIS A 465 42.24 -21.98 -3.16
C HIS A 465 40.72 -21.82 -3.17
N LEU A 466 40.06 -22.02 -2.02
CA LEU A 466 38.62 -21.84 -1.87
C LEU A 466 38.17 -20.43 -2.28
N ILE A 467 38.87 -19.38 -1.84
CA ILE A 467 38.58 -18.00 -2.23
C ILE A 467 38.69 -17.80 -3.75
N ASN A 468 39.74 -18.35 -4.37
CA ASN A 468 39.93 -18.25 -5.81
C ASN A 468 38.84 -19.03 -6.57
N ASN A 469 38.43 -20.19 -6.06
CA ASN A 469 37.35 -20.99 -6.62
C ASN A 469 36.01 -20.27 -6.53
N ILE A 470 35.72 -19.62 -5.40
CA ILE A 470 34.52 -18.77 -5.25
C ILE A 470 34.57 -17.59 -6.23
N LYS A 471 35.72 -16.93 -6.40
CA LYS A 471 35.89 -15.85 -7.39
C LYS A 471 35.57 -16.33 -8.81
N ASN A 472 36.11 -17.47 -9.21
CA ASN A 472 35.87 -18.05 -10.53
C ASN A 472 34.39 -18.43 -10.70
N LEU A 473 33.77 -18.97 -9.65
CA LEU A 473 32.36 -19.36 -9.65
C LEU A 473 31.42 -18.15 -9.79
N VAL A 474 31.71 -17.05 -9.09
CA VAL A 474 30.95 -15.80 -9.22
C VAL A 474 30.99 -15.28 -10.66
N HIS A 475 32.15 -15.36 -11.31
CA HIS A 475 32.32 -14.95 -12.70
C HIS A 475 31.64 -15.91 -13.69
N SER A 476 31.74 -17.22 -13.47
CA SER A 476 31.17 -18.22 -14.40
C SER A 476 29.65 -18.27 -14.38
N LEU A 477 29.04 -18.02 -13.21
CA LEU A 477 27.59 -18.03 -13.04
C LEU A 477 26.92 -16.66 -13.23
N ASP A 478 27.70 -15.60 -13.43
CA ASP A 478 27.23 -14.21 -13.57
C ASP A 478 26.28 -13.77 -12.43
N VAL A 479 26.64 -14.11 -11.20
CA VAL A 479 25.84 -13.75 -10.01
C VAL A 479 26.24 -12.39 -9.45
N SER A 480 25.27 -11.69 -8.84
CA SER A 480 25.47 -10.36 -8.25
C SER A 480 26.20 -10.40 -6.89
N GLY A 481 26.42 -11.59 -6.33
CA GLY A 481 27.00 -11.75 -5.01
C GLY A 481 27.01 -13.19 -4.50
N VAL A 482 27.59 -13.36 -3.32
CA VAL A 482 27.61 -14.61 -2.56
C VAL A 482 27.10 -14.38 -1.14
N GLU A 483 26.40 -15.36 -0.60
CA GLU A 483 26.11 -15.50 0.81
C GLU A 483 27.02 -16.58 1.39
N ILE A 484 27.72 -16.26 2.48
CA ILE A 484 28.49 -17.21 3.28
C ILE A 484 27.61 -17.68 4.44
N SER A 485 27.38 -18.99 4.54
CA SER A 485 26.40 -19.58 5.46
C SER A 485 27.01 -20.69 6.32
N TRP A 486 27.86 -20.34 7.30
CA TRP A 486 28.33 -21.29 8.32
C TRP A 486 27.31 -21.36 9.47
N THR A 487 26.15 -21.96 9.20
CA THR A 487 24.99 -21.94 10.11
C THR A 487 24.38 -23.30 10.43
N LEU A 488 24.94 -24.40 9.92
CA LEU A 488 24.45 -25.74 10.27
C LEU A 488 24.64 -26.04 11.78
N GLY A 489 25.74 -25.54 12.36
CA GLY A 489 26.06 -25.63 13.78
C GLY A 489 26.48 -24.30 14.39
N GLN A 490 26.69 -24.29 15.71
CA GLN A 490 27.29 -23.17 16.42
C GLN A 490 28.80 -23.10 16.14
N LEU A 491 29.38 -21.90 16.12
CA LEU A 491 30.83 -21.68 16.15
C LEU A 491 31.37 -21.96 17.56
N ASP A 492 31.58 -23.23 17.87
CA ASP A 492 31.88 -23.70 19.22
C ASP A 492 33.38 -23.76 19.53
N ALA A 493 34.26 -23.85 18.51
CA ALA A 493 35.70 -23.85 18.73
C ALA A 493 36.28 -22.43 18.84
N VAL A 494 37.36 -22.31 19.61
CA VAL A 494 38.02 -21.02 19.91
C VAL A 494 38.54 -20.33 18.64
N LEU A 495 38.95 -21.09 17.62
CA LEU A 495 39.52 -20.55 16.38
C LEU A 495 38.47 -20.25 15.29
N ASP A 496 37.24 -20.73 15.42
CA ASP A 496 36.19 -20.53 14.39
C ASP A 496 35.93 -19.04 14.08
N PRO A 497 35.84 -18.12 15.08
CA PRO A 497 35.66 -16.70 14.82
C PRO A 497 36.81 -16.12 13.97
N THR A 498 38.05 -16.53 14.27
CA THR A 498 39.26 -16.06 13.57
C THR A 498 39.28 -16.58 12.14
N PHE A 499 38.96 -17.86 11.93
CA PHE A 499 38.91 -18.45 10.60
C PHE A 499 37.87 -17.78 9.71
N LEU A 500 36.65 -17.57 10.22
CA LEU A 500 35.59 -16.89 9.47
C LEU A 500 35.98 -15.44 9.15
N SER A 501 36.55 -14.72 10.10
CA SER A 501 36.91 -13.30 9.93
C SER A 501 38.04 -13.11 8.92
N GLN A 502 39.08 -13.94 9.00
CA GLN A 502 40.16 -13.94 8.00
C GLN A 502 39.63 -14.30 6.62
N PHE A 503 38.79 -15.34 6.52
CA PHE A 503 38.18 -15.75 5.26
C PHE A 503 37.34 -14.63 4.62
N LEU A 504 36.47 -13.96 5.39
CA LEU A 504 35.66 -12.85 4.89
C LEU A 504 36.52 -11.67 4.42
N ALA A 505 37.55 -11.31 5.21
CA ALA A 505 38.48 -10.25 4.85
C ALA A 505 39.22 -10.58 3.54
N ASP A 506 39.82 -11.78 3.45
CA ASP A 506 40.53 -12.26 2.27
C ASP A 506 39.58 -12.31 1.05
N LEU A 507 38.37 -12.85 1.21
CA LEU A 507 37.35 -12.93 0.16
C LEU A 507 36.99 -11.54 -0.38
N ARG A 508 36.86 -10.54 0.50
CA ARG A 508 36.55 -9.17 0.09
C ARG A 508 37.65 -8.54 -0.74
N THR A 509 38.91 -8.87 -0.48
CA THR A 509 40.04 -8.35 -1.28
C THR A 509 40.05 -8.91 -2.70
N VAL A 510 39.55 -10.14 -2.89
CA VAL A 510 39.57 -10.85 -4.17
C VAL A 510 38.33 -10.54 -5.01
N LEU A 511 37.17 -10.36 -4.37
CA LEU A 511 35.92 -10.06 -5.07
C LEU A 511 35.78 -8.57 -5.43
N PRO A 512 35.34 -8.24 -6.66
CA PRO A 512 35.09 -6.85 -7.07
C PRO A 512 34.14 -6.08 -6.15
N LYS A 513 34.24 -4.74 -6.17
CA LYS A 513 33.45 -3.91 -5.24
C LYS A 513 31.93 -4.01 -5.43
N ASN A 514 31.48 -4.25 -6.66
CA ASN A 514 30.08 -4.41 -7.07
C ASN A 514 29.49 -5.79 -6.73
N ILE A 515 30.32 -6.79 -6.45
CA ILE A 515 29.88 -8.11 -5.98
C ILE A 515 29.52 -8.01 -4.50
N HIS A 516 28.31 -8.43 -4.16
CA HIS A 516 27.82 -8.41 -2.79
C HIS A 516 28.32 -9.60 -1.98
N ILE A 517 28.66 -9.36 -0.72
CA ILE A 517 28.97 -10.42 0.26
C ILE A 517 27.92 -10.34 1.36
N PHE A 518 27.08 -11.35 1.47
CA PHE A 518 26.13 -11.52 2.57
C PHE A 518 26.68 -12.55 3.56
N LEU A 519 26.33 -12.41 4.83
CA LEU A 519 26.69 -13.36 5.87
C LEU A 519 25.43 -13.79 6.61
N SER A 520 25.18 -15.10 6.63
CA SER A 520 24.16 -15.71 7.48
C SER A 520 24.73 -16.01 8.87
N VAL A 521 23.97 -15.67 9.91
CA VAL A 521 24.39 -15.84 11.31
C VAL A 521 23.34 -16.58 12.13
N ASN A 522 23.80 -17.47 13.03
CA ASN A 522 22.94 -18.25 13.91
C ASN A 522 22.92 -17.67 15.35
N PRO A 523 21.80 -17.82 16.08
CA PRO A 523 21.59 -17.19 17.38
C PRO A 523 22.61 -17.63 18.44
N LEU A 524 22.93 -18.93 18.49
CA LEU A 524 23.85 -19.49 19.49
C LEU A 524 25.26 -18.89 19.36
N SER A 525 25.77 -18.76 18.13
CA SER A 525 27.08 -18.14 17.88
C SER A 525 27.07 -16.65 18.21
N SER A 526 25.95 -15.97 17.97
CA SER A 526 25.77 -14.56 18.33
C SER A 526 25.81 -14.32 19.83
N PHE A 527 24.95 -15.03 20.58
CA PHE A 527 24.84 -14.88 22.04
C PHE A 527 26.10 -15.32 22.78
N SER A 528 26.90 -16.22 22.21
CA SER A 528 28.21 -16.59 22.73
C SER A 528 29.35 -15.67 22.29
N GLY A 529 29.07 -14.57 21.58
CA GLY A 529 30.07 -13.58 21.19
C GLY A 529 31.07 -14.07 20.12
N ARG A 530 30.71 -15.08 19.32
CA ARG A 530 31.61 -15.79 18.39
C ARG A 530 31.82 -15.13 17.03
N TYR A 531 31.19 -13.97 16.81
CA TYR A 531 31.40 -13.20 15.59
C TYR A 531 32.27 -11.97 15.87
N ASP A 532 33.31 -11.75 15.06
CA ASP A 532 34.06 -10.50 15.05
C ASP A 532 33.21 -9.40 14.40
N ILE A 533 32.61 -8.54 15.22
CA ILE A 533 31.64 -7.55 14.74
C ILE A 533 32.32 -6.50 13.84
N ASP A 534 33.56 -6.13 14.14
CA ASP A 534 34.29 -5.12 13.37
C ASP A 534 34.57 -5.62 11.95
N VAL A 535 34.96 -6.90 11.81
CA VAL A 535 35.19 -7.51 10.50
C VAL A 535 33.87 -7.70 9.74
N ILE A 536 32.87 -8.38 10.33
CA ILE A 536 31.64 -8.69 9.59
C ILE A 536 30.88 -7.42 9.22
N ALA A 537 30.83 -6.41 10.09
CA ALA A 537 30.08 -5.18 9.83
C ALA A 537 30.74 -4.32 8.75
N ASN A 538 32.06 -4.44 8.55
CA ASN A 538 32.77 -3.71 7.50
C ASN A 538 32.79 -4.45 6.16
N VAL A 539 33.00 -5.76 6.20
CA VAL A 539 33.15 -6.59 5.00
C VAL A 539 31.81 -6.85 4.30
N THR A 540 30.77 -7.17 5.06
CA THR A 540 29.50 -7.65 4.50
C THR A 540 28.59 -6.50 4.07
N ASN A 541 27.80 -6.73 3.03
CA ASN A 541 26.75 -5.81 2.61
C ASN A 541 25.51 -5.94 3.50
N LEU A 542 25.08 -7.17 3.74
CA LEU A 542 23.95 -7.53 4.60
C LEU A 542 24.33 -8.70 5.52
N ILE A 543 23.76 -8.69 6.71
CA ILE A 543 23.88 -9.73 7.73
C ILE A 543 22.49 -10.30 7.95
N ILE A 544 22.33 -11.57 7.65
CA ILE A 544 21.05 -12.28 7.63
C ILE A 544 20.93 -13.07 8.92
N LEU A 545 20.04 -12.64 9.80
CA LEU A 545 19.83 -13.33 11.07
C LEU A 545 18.91 -14.53 10.81
N GLN A 546 19.34 -15.72 11.18
CA GLN A 546 18.56 -16.96 11.09
C GLN A 546 17.45 -17.00 12.17
N THR A 547 16.61 -15.96 12.24
CA THR A 547 15.51 -15.76 13.21
C THR A 547 14.32 -16.70 13.01
N HIS A 548 14.38 -17.52 11.96
CA HIS A 548 13.45 -18.62 11.71
C HIS A 548 14.00 -19.99 12.18
N ARG A 549 15.19 -20.02 12.77
CA ARG A 549 15.86 -21.22 13.32
C ARG A 549 16.29 -21.00 14.77
N LEU A 550 15.38 -20.49 15.59
CA LEU A 550 15.62 -20.21 17.01
C LEU A 550 15.52 -21.45 17.90
N GLN A 551 14.89 -22.52 17.40
CA GLN A 551 14.80 -23.81 18.09
C GLN A 551 16.02 -24.69 17.82
N SER A 552 16.46 -25.43 18.83
CA SER A 552 17.51 -26.45 18.69
C SER A 552 17.01 -27.67 17.90
N SER A 553 17.84 -28.20 16.99
CA SER A 553 17.57 -29.45 16.27
C SER A 553 17.53 -30.70 17.18
N ARG A 554 17.98 -30.56 18.43
CA ARG A 554 17.95 -31.61 19.47
C ARG A 554 16.91 -31.33 20.56
N ALA A 555 15.90 -30.50 20.28
CA ALA A 555 14.86 -30.18 21.24
C ALA A 555 14.08 -31.44 21.65
N THR A 556 13.96 -31.67 22.96
CA THR A 556 13.15 -32.75 23.55
C THR A 556 11.74 -32.28 23.92
N LEU A 557 11.48 -30.99 23.76
CA LEU A 557 10.26 -30.31 24.16
C LEU A 557 9.71 -29.45 23.02
N THR A 558 8.39 -29.24 22.99
CA THR A 558 7.75 -28.35 22.02
C THR A 558 8.17 -26.90 22.21
N GLU A 559 8.57 -26.28 21.11
CA GLU A 559 8.91 -24.86 21.01
C GLU A 559 8.55 -24.35 19.62
N HIS A 560 8.67 -23.04 19.40
CA HIS A 560 8.51 -22.44 18.09
C HIS A 560 9.87 -22.10 17.48
N HIS A 561 10.02 -22.26 16.17
CA HIS A 561 11.28 -21.97 15.47
C HIS A 561 11.55 -20.46 15.30
N SER A 562 10.59 -19.59 15.61
CA SER A 562 10.63 -18.15 15.29
C SER A 562 9.83 -17.20 16.20
N PRO A 563 9.77 -17.39 17.53
CA PRO A 563 8.97 -16.53 18.41
C PRO A 563 9.47 -15.07 18.34
N MET A 564 8.54 -14.11 18.25
CA MET A 564 8.87 -12.69 18.15
C MET A 564 9.44 -12.14 19.46
N PHE A 565 8.80 -12.51 20.57
CA PHE A 565 9.10 -12.05 21.94
C PHE A 565 9.14 -13.25 22.90
N PRO A 566 9.67 -13.08 24.13
CA PRO A 566 9.69 -14.16 25.12
C PRO A 566 8.28 -14.51 25.61
N SER A 567 7.97 -15.80 25.74
CA SER A 567 6.75 -16.30 26.39
C SER A 567 7.04 -17.36 27.43
N MET A 568 6.06 -17.56 28.31
CA MET A 568 6.01 -18.69 29.24
C MET A 568 6.20 -20.02 28.48
N GLY A 569 7.02 -20.92 29.03
CA GLY A 569 7.30 -22.24 28.46
C GLY A 569 8.46 -22.30 27.45
N LEU A 570 9.07 -21.18 27.05
CA LEU A 570 10.33 -21.20 26.28
C LEU A 570 11.49 -21.65 27.18
N GLN A 571 12.33 -22.58 26.73
CA GLN A 571 13.51 -23.05 27.48
C GLN A 571 14.54 -21.93 27.68
N ASP A 572 14.88 -21.21 26.62
CA ASP A 572 15.76 -20.04 26.66
C ASP A 572 14.98 -18.80 26.20
N THR A 573 14.71 -17.90 27.15
CA THR A 573 13.97 -16.65 26.89
C THR A 573 14.69 -15.70 25.93
N ARG A 574 15.99 -15.93 25.65
CA ARG A 574 16.75 -15.18 24.63
C ARG A 574 16.50 -15.67 23.21
N MET A 575 15.91 -16.85 23.01
CA MET A 575 15.66 -17.42 21.68
C MET A 575 14.44 -16.78 21.01
N THR A 576 14.52 -15.48 20.74
CA THR A 576 13.46 -14.68 20.11
C THR A 576 14.02 -13.79 19.02
N VAL A 577 13.17 -13.40 18.05
CA VAL A 577 13.55 -12.46 16.98
C VAL A 577 14.07 -11.16 17.59
N GLU A 578 13.35 -10.63 18.58
CA GLU A 578 13.72 -9.37 19.24
C GLU A 578 15.09 -9.46 19.92
N SER A 579 15.32 -10.48 20.74
CA SER A 579 16.56 -10.65 21.50
C SER A 579 17.77 -10.85 20.58
N PHE A 580 17.63 -11.63 19.51
CA PHE A 580 18.71 -11.87 18.55
C PHE A 580 19.09 -10.58 17.79
N VAL A 581 18.10 -9.80 17.35
CA VAL A 581 18.36 -8.50 16.72
C VAL A 581 19.01 -7.52 17.70
N LYS A 582 18.50 -7.45 18.94
CA LYS A 582 19.05 -6.56 19.98
C LYS A 582 20.50 -6.90 20.32
N ASP A 583 20.85 -8.18 20.41
CA ASP A 583 22.23 -8.63 20.65
C ASP A 583 23.19 -8.07 19.58
N MET A 584 22.88 -8.31 18.30
CA MET A 584 23.73 -7.84 17.19
C MET A 584 23.86 -6.30 17.16
N ILE A 585 22.76 -5.57 17.41
CA ILE A 585 22.79 -4.10 17.48
C ILE A 585 23.64 -3.63 18.66
N SER A 586 23.50 -4.26 19.83
CA SER A 586 24.22 -3.87 21.05
C SER A 586 25.73 -4.03 20.91
N ARG A 587 26.16 -5.01 20.09
CA ARG A 587 27.57 -5.29 19.80
C ARG A 587 28.15 -4.43 18.67
N GLY A 588 27.35 -3.54 18.05
CA GLY A 588 27.82 -2.55 17.09
C GLY A 588 27.39 -2.76 15.64
N VAL A 589 26.60 -3.78 15.33
CA VAL A 589 26.14 -4.02 13.95
C VAL A 589 25.18 -2.91 13.50
N PRO A 590 25.43 -2.24 12.36
CA PRO A 590 24.52 -1.23 11.85
C PRO A 590 23.14 -1.80 11.50
N ARG A 591 22.07 -1.22 12.07
CA ARG A 591 20.66 -1.63 11.84
C ARG A 591 20.32 -1.85 10.36
N LYS A 592 20.75 -0.92 9.49
CA LYS A 592 20.52 -0.97 8.04
C LYS A 592 21.16 -2.16 7.32
N LYS A 593 22.05 -2.92 7.97
CA LYS A 593 22.65 -4.14 7.43
C LYS A 593 21.96 -5.41 7.93
N ILE A 594 21.12 -5.33 8.96
CA ILE A 594 20.47 -6.48 9.59
C ILE A 594 19.22 -6.85 8.80
N ILE A 595 19.13 -8.10 8.39
CA ILE A 595 17.95 -8.69 7.75
C ILE A 595 17.31 -9.68 8.72
N VAL A 596 16.00 -9.54 8.93
CA VAL A 596 15.20 -10.49 9.75
C VAL A 596 14.59 -11.53 8.84
N SER A 597 14.81 -12.80 9.14
CA SER A 597 14.28 -13.93 8.38
C SER A 597 12.98 -14.48 8.97
N VAL A 598 12.01 -14.74 8.08
CA VAL A 598 10.83 -15.58 8.30
C VAL A 598 10.90 -16.79 7.39
N THR A 599 10.09 -17.82 7.64
CA THR A 599 10.06 -19.03 6.83
C THR A 599 8.63 -19.39 6.45
N SER A 600 8.45 -19.91 5.24
CA SER A 600 7.19 -20.53 4.82
C SER A 600 7.15 -22.02 5.19
N ALA A 601 8.30 -22.62 5.49
CA ALA A 601 8.42 -23.99 5.93
C ALA A 601 8.05 -24.13 7.42
N PRO A 602 7.06 -24.97 7.78
CA PRO A 602 6.75 -25.28 9.17
C PRO A 602 7.75 -26.27 9.78
N THR A 603 7.76 -26.30 11.11
CA THR A 603 8.40 -27.35 11.91
C THR A 603 7.34 -28.23 12.55
N SER A 604 7.38 -29.54 12.30
CA SER A 604 6.40 -30.50 12.83
C SER A 604 7.04 -31.57 13.75
N THR A 605 6.39 -32.00 14.82
CA THR A 605 6.98 -33.00 15.73
C THR A 605 5.89 -33.81 16.41
N THR A 606 6.23 -35.03 16.84
CA THR A 606 5.29 -35.93 17.49
C THR A 606 5.34 -35.76 19.01
N LEU A 607 4.21 -35.46 19.63
CA LEU A 607 4.07 -35.37 21.08
C LEU A 607 4.11 -36.74 21.75
N LYS A 608 4.77 -36.86 22.93
CA LYS A 608 4.63 -38.01 23.85
C LYS A 608 3.31 -37.91 24.62
N GLY A 609 2.20 -38.10 23.91
CA GLY A 609 0.84 -38.08 24.45
C GLY A 609 -0.10 -37.14 23.69
N LYS A 610 -1.41 -37.34 23.86
CA LYS A 610 -2.42 -36.46 23.26
C LYS A 610 -2.46 -35.12 24.00
N TRP A 611 -2.55 -34.03 23.23
CA TRP A 611 -2.87 -32.73 23.78
C TRP A 611 -4.38 -32.50 23.68
N ASP A 612 -5.00 -32.17 24.81
CA ASP A 612 -6.45 -31.94 24.95
C ASP A 612 -6.89 -30.54 24.50
N GLY A 613 -5.96 -29.73 23.98
CA GLY A 613 -6.21 -28.33 23.60
C GLY A 613 -6.12 -27.34 24.77
N SER A 614 -5.92 -27.80 26.01
CA SER A 614 -5.87 -26.98 27.22
C SER A 614 -4.45 -26.86 27.81
N GLY A 615 -4.19 -25.80 28.56
CA GLY A 615 -2.88 -25.57 29.22
C GLY A 615 -1.78 -24.99 28.33
N GLU A 616 -0.52 -25.17 28.73
CA GLU A 616 0.65 -24.64 28.00
C GLU A 616 0.93 -25.44 26.72
N VAL A 617 1.41 -24.73 25.70
CA VAL A 617 1.70 -25.28 24.37
C VAL A 617 3.17 -25.66 24.23
N PHE A 618 4.06 -24.84 24.81
CA PHE A 618 5.50 -25.08 24.83
C PHE A 618 5.90 -25.92 26.04
N GLY A 619 7.08 -26.51 25.99
CA GLY A 619 7.61 -27.32 27.09
C GLY A 619 7.01 -28.73 27.16
N ARG A 620 6.26 -29.19 26.15
CA ARG A 620 5.67 -30.54 26.14
C ARG A 620 6.65 -31.57 25.59
N PRO A 621 6.79 -32.76 26.21
CA PRO A 621 7.70 -33.79 25.74
C PRO A 621 7.40 -34.28 24.33
N ILE A 622 8.47 -34.38 23.53
CA ILE A 622 8.46 -34.87 22.15
C ILE A 622 8.96 -36.32 22.09
N ASP A 623 8.39 -37.10 21.18
CA ASP A 623 8.91 -38.39 20.73
C ASP A 623 9.81 -38.18 19.52
N SER A 624 11.12 -38.12 19.76
CA SER A 624 12.12 -37.87 18.72
C SER A 624 12.22 -39.00 17.70
N LEU A 625 12.02 -40.26 18.11
CA LEU A 625 12.02 -41.39 17.17
C LEU A 625 10.79 -41.33 16.28
N ALA A 626 9.59 -41.16 16.86
CA ALA A 626 8.35 -41.04 16.08
C ALA A 626 8.32 -39.78 15.20
N SER A 627 9.03 -38.71 15.59
CA SER A 627 9.18 -37.52 14.75
C SER A 627 10.03 -37.77 13.51
N SER A 628 11.07 -38.62 13.62
CA SER A 628 11.96 -38.95 12.51
C SER A 628 11.33 -39.89 11.47
N THR A 629 10.27 -40.62 11.84
CA THR A 629 9.55 -41.58 11.00
C THR A 629 8.18 -41.08 10.51
N LEU A 630 7.88 -39.78 10.68
CA LEU A 630 6.59 -39.19 10.33
C LEU A 630 6.41 -39.06 8.80
N LEU A 631 5.76 -40.04 8.18
CA LEU A 631 5.58 -40.13 6.71
C LEU A 631 4.61 -39.09 6.11
N ASN A 632 3.68 -38.53 6.89
CA ASN A 632 2.64 -37.57 6.43
C ASN A 632 2.74 -36.21 7.14
N ARG A 633 3.95 -35.66 7.19
CA ARG A 633 4.25 -34.41 7.89
C ARG A 633 3.76 -33.19 7.12
N ILE A 634 3.26 -32.17 7.82
CA ILE A 634 2.93 -30.88 7.20
C ILE A 634 4.23 -30.15 6.86
N THR A 635 4.39 -29.73 5.60
CA THR A 635 5.63 -29.19 5.02
C THR A 635 5.47 -27.85 4.29
N SER A 636 4.23 -27.41 4.00
CA SER A 636 3.98 -26.17 3.25
C SER A 636 2.81 -25.37 3.80
N GLN A 637 2.71 -24.10 3.39
CA GLN A 637 1.55 -23.24 3.70
C GLN A 637 0.25 -23.82 3.14
N THR A 638 0.32 -24.49 1.98
CA THR A 638 -0.82 -25.19 1.39
C THR A 638 -1.34 -26.31 2.28
N GLU A 639 -0.43 -27.11 2.84
CA GLU A 639 -0.80 -28.19 3.76
C GLU A 639 -1.27 -27.70 5.13
N ILE A 640 -0.68 -26.61 5.65
CA ILE A 640 -1.17 -25.93 6.86
C ILE A 640 -2.62 -25.51 6.66
N CYS A 641 -2.93 -24.84 5.55
CA CYS A 641 -4.28 -24.40 5.25
C CYS A 641 -5.27 -25.58 5.20
N ARG A 642 -4.94 -26.64 4.45
CA ARG A 642 -5.75 -27.87 4.39
C ARG A 642 -5.90 -28.54 5.76
N ALA A 643 -4.87 -28.51 6.59
CA ALA A 643 -4.94 -29.06 7.94
C ALA A 643 -5.93 -28.28 8.81
N LEU A 644 -5.97 -26.95 8.68
CA LEU A 644 -6.88 -26.07 9.42
C LEU A 644 -8.35 -26.20 9.00
N GLU A 645 -8.63 -26.67 7.78
CA GLU A 645 -10.00 -26.98 7.34
C GLU A 645 -10.56 -28.25 8.01
N ASN A 646 -9.70 -29.11 8.58
CA ASN A 646 -10.12 -30.31 9.27
C ASN A 646 -10.52 -30.01 10.72
N ASN A 647 -11.73 -30.41 11.13
CA ASN A 647 -12.26 -30.23 12.49
C ASN A 647 -11.42 -30.86 13.61
N ASN A 648 -10.52 -31.80 13.28
CA ASN A 648 -9.64 -32.48 14.24
C ASN A 648 -8.31 -31.74 14.50
N THR A 649 -8.12 -30.56 13.88
CA THR A 649 -6.92 -29.75 14.03
C THR A 649 -7.18 -28.59 14.99
N VAL A 650 -6.38 -28.49 16.05
CA VAL A 650 -6.47 -27.40 17.03
C VAL A 650 -5.50 -26.30 16.64
N PHE A 651 -6.01 -25.15 16.21
CA PHE A 651 -5.22 -23.93 16.03
C PHE A 651 -5.08 -23.16 17.34
N ARG A 652 -3.89 -22.60 17.60
CA ARG A 652 -3.71 -21.66 18.71
C ARG A 652 -2.75 -20.55 18.35
N TRP A 653 -3.12 -19.33 18.73
CA TRP A 653 -2.27 -18.16 18.66
C TRP A 653 -1.62 -17.90 20.02
N VAL A 654 -0.29 -17.80 20.07
CA VAL A 654 0.46 -17.50 21.31
C VAL A 654 0.72 -16.00 21.37
N GLU A 655 -0.18 -15.26 22.02
CA GLU A 655 -0.15 -13.78 22.05
C GLU A 655 1.19 -13.20 22.52
N GLY A 656 1.74 -13.73 23.61
CA GLY A 656 3.00 -13.25 24.17
C GLY A 656 4.20 -13.36 23.22
N SER A 657 4.15 -14.27 22.25
CA SER A 657 5.23 -14.50 21.28
C SER A 657 4.87 -14.10 19.85
N GLY A 658 3.63 -13.66 19.59
CA GLY A 658 3.18 -13.19 18.28
C GLY A 658 3.25 -14.25 17.16
N ILE A 659 2.95 -15.50 17.47
CA ILE A 659 3.13 -16.66 16.57
C ILE A 659 1.96 -17.65 16.63
N PRO A 660 1.69 -18.37 15.54
CA PRO A 660 0.70 -19.45 15.52
C PRO A 660 1.33 -20.83 15.77
N ILE A 661 0.50 -21.75 16.23
CA ILE A 661 0.77 -23.19 16.20
C ILE A 661 -0.50 -23.92 15.77
N LEU A 662 -0.36 -25.16 15.34
CA LEU A 662 -1.48 -26.08 15.24
C LEU A 662 -1.10 -27.46 15.78
N VAL A 663 -2.10 -28.22 16.21
CA VAL A 663 -1.94 -29.61 16.64
C VAL A 663 -2.96 -30.48 15.91
N ARG A 664 -2.48 -31.50 15.19
CA ARG A 664 -3.30 -32.47 14.45
C ARG A 664 -3.05 -33.86 15.01
N GLY A 665 -3.96 -34.34 15.88
CA GLY A 665 -3.74 -35.57 16.63
C GLY A 665 -2.57 -35.43 17.62
N ASN A 666 -1.46 -36.15 17.38
CA ASN A 666 -0.22 -36.02 18.15
C ASN A 666 0.85 -35.19 17.42
N GLU A 667 0.56 -34.69 16.22
CA GLU A 667 1.48 -33.86 15.45
C GLU A 667 1.36 -32.41 15.92
N PHE A 668 2.42 -31.87 16.52
CA PHE A 668 2.58 -30.46 16.86
C PHE A 668 3.27 -29.74 15.71
N VAL A 669 2.70 -28.65 15.22
CA VAL A 669 3.26 -27.86 14.12
C VAL A 669 3.40 -26.39 14.52
N ALA A 670 4.63 -25.91 14.51
CA ALA A 670 4.99 -24.50 14.65
C ALA A 670 5.28 -23.92 13.26
N TYR A 671 4.66 -22.80 12.91
CA TYR A 671 4.71 -22.20 11.57
C TYR A 671 4.63 -20.68 11.64
N ASP A 672 5.03 -19.98 10.57
CA ASP A 672 4.70 -18.57 10.40
C ASP A 672 3.45 -18.44 9.52
N ASN A 673 2.56 -17.50 9.87
CA ASN A 673 1.37 -17.14 9.07
C ASN A 673 1.40 -15.65 8.69
N GLU A 674 0.35 -15.17 8.02
CA GLU A 674 0.26 -13.78 7.58
C GLU A 674 0.33 -12.79 8.76
N LYS A 675 -0.26 -13.15 9.91
CA LYS A 675 -0.26 -12.31 11.11
C LYS A 675 1.14 -12.21 11.71
N SER A 676 1.84 -13.32 11.91
CA SER A 676 3.20 -13.30 12.47
C SER A 676 4.21 -12.66 11.51
N ALA A 677 4.09 -12.90 10.21
CA ALA A 677 4.90 -12.26 9.18
C ALA A 677 4.72 -10.73 9.18
N LYS A 678 3.48 -10.22 9.28
CA LYS A 678 3.19 -8.78 9.38
C LYS A 678 3.76 -8.17 10.66
N ILE A 679 3.63 -8.85 11.81
CA ILE A 679 4.18 -8.38 13.09
C ILE A 679 5.69 -8.22 12.99
N LYS A 680 6.40 -9.28 12.55
CA LYS A 680 7.86 -9.28 12.39
C LYS A 680 8.30 -8.20 11.40
N THR A 681 7.62 -8.07 10.26
CA THR A 681 7.94 -7.09 9.23
C THR A 681 7.73 -5.64 9.71
N THR A 682 6.61 -5.38 10.39
CA THR A 682 6.30 -4.05 10.94
C THR A 682 7.32 -3.68 12.01
N TRP A 683 7.62 -4.60 12.92
CA TRP A 683 8.61 -4.38 13.96
C TRP A 683 10.01 -4.12 13.37
N SER A 684 10.43 -4.90 12.37
CA SER A 684 11.70 -4.70 11.66
C SER A 684 11.76 -3.33 10.98
N SER A 685 10.68 -2.92 10.33
CA SER A 685 10.58 -1.62 9.67
C SER A 685 10.68 -0.48 10.68
N LEU A 686 9.91 -0.53 11.78
CA LEU A 686 9.96 0.45 12.87
C LEU A 686 11.33 0.53 13.54
N ASN A 687 12.06 -0.60 13.58
CA ASN A 687 13.42 -0.67 14.11
C ASN A 687 14.50 -0.22 13.11
N ASN A 688 14.13 0.32 11.94
CA ASN A 688 15.05 0.80 10.91
C ASN A 688 16.03 -0.31 10.44
N LEU A 689 15.56 -1.57 10.39
CA LEU A 689 16.39 -2.68 9.94
C LEU A 689 16.58 -2.65 8.42
N GLY A 690 17.60 -3.36 7.94
CA GLY A 690 17.97 -3.39 6.53
C GLY A 690 16.91 -4.00 5.62
N GLY A 691 16.09 -4.91 6.14
CA GLY A 691 15.03 -5.55 5.37
C GLY A 691 14.53 -6.86 5.97
N MET A 692 13.86 -7.64 5.13
CA MET A 692 13.28 -8.93 5.47
C MET A 692 13.81 -10.03 4.54
N ALA A 693 13.87 -11.26 5.04
CA ALA A 693 14.14 -12.45 4.23
C ALA A 693 13.00 -13.47 4.43
N ILE A 694 12.68 -14.20 3.37
CA ILE A 694 11.75 -15.33 3.40
C ILE A 694 12.46 -16.60 2.95
N HIS A 695 12.45 -17.61 3.81
CA HIS A 695 12.97 -18.95 3.55
C HIS A 695 11.88 -19.89 3.06
N GLY A 696 12.23 -20.81 2.14
CA GLY A 696 11.29 -21.77 1.58
C GLY A 696 10.21 -21.13 0.70
N LEU A 697 10.56 -20.17 -0.17
CA LEU A 697 9.59 -19.49 -1.03
C LEU A 697 8.70 -20.45 -1.85
N PRO A 698 9.19 -21.58 -2.39
CA PRO A 698 8.34 -22.54 -3.10
C PRO A 698 7.28 -23.22 -2.21
N LEU A 699 7.45 -23.19 -0.88
CA LEU A 699 6.51 -23.73 0.11
C LEU A 699 5.45 -22.70 0.55
N ASP A 700 5.52 -21.47 0.02
CA ASP A 700 4.59 -20.37 0.31
C ASP A 700 3.35 -20.41 -0.61
N ASN A 701 2.76 -21.58 -0.84
CA ASN A 701 1.54 -21.74 -1.65
C ASN A 701 1.60 -21.01 -3.02
N PRO A 702 2.60 -21.29 -3.89
CA PRO A 702 2.83 -20.53 -5.12
C PRO A 702 1.62 -20.54 -6.09
N ASN A 703 0.85 -21.62 -6.10
CA ASN A 703 -0.32 -21.80 -6.97
C ASN A 703 -1.61 -21.17 -6.42
N GLY A 704 -1.60 -20.66 -5.18
CA GLY A 704 -2.81 -20.11 -4.56
C GLY A 704 -3.90 -21.17 -4.30
N GLU A 705 -3.53 -22.41 -3.99
CA GLU A 705 -4.49 -23.52 -3.81
C GLU A 705 -5.24 -23.44 -2.48
N CYS A 706 -4.51 -23.21 -1.39
CA CYS A 706 -5.07 -23.06 -0.05
C CYS A 706 -4.09 -22.24 0.81
N PRO A 707 -4.44 -21.03 1.28
CA PRO A 707 -5.65 -20.28 0.95
C PRO A 707 -5.69 -19.91 -0.56
N GLU A 708 -6.84 -19.44 -1.07
CA GLU A 708 -7.00 -18.92 -2.44
C GLU A 708 -6.23 -17.60 -2.67
N ARG A 709 -4.92 -17.61 -2.41
CA ARG A 709 -3.98 -16.49 -2.50
C ARG A 709 -2.56 -17.04 -2.62
N PRO A 710 -1.83 -16.73 -3.70
CA PRO A 710 -0.45 -17.19 -3.85
C PRO A 710 0.49 -16.42 -2.93
N PHE A 711 1.54 -17.05 -2.41
CA PHE A 711 2.57 -16.37 -1.60
C PHE A 711 2.06 -15.58 -0.38
N PRO A 712 1.21 -16.15 0.50
CA PRO A 712 0.60 -15.42 1.61
C PRO A 712 1.64 -14.82 2.58
N ILE A 713 2.77 -15.47 2.82
CA ILE A 713 3.83 -14.95 3.70
C ILE A 713 4.60 -13.83 3.00
N LEU A 714 5.08 -14.04 1.77
CA LEU A 714 5.81 -13.01 1.02
C LEU A 714 4.94 -11.77 0.78
N GLN A 715 3.68 -11.93 0.39
CA GLN A 715 2.77 -10.79 0.23
C GLN A 715 2.56 -10.05 1.56
N SER A 716 2.49 -10.77 2.67
CA SER A 716 2.40 -10.15 4.00
C SER A 716 3.63 -9.31 4.35
N ILE A 717 4.82 -9.72 3.92
CA ILE A 717 6.05 -8.92 4.01
C ILE A 717 5.95 -7.70 3.08
N VAL A 718 5.58 -7.89 1.82
CA VAL A 718 5.47 -6.81 0.83
C VAL A 718 4.51 -5.72 1.30
N ASP A 719 3.35 -6.11 1.82
CA ASP A 719 2.29 -5.22 2.30
C ASP A 719 2.69 -4.44 3.56
N ALA A 720 3.47 -5.04 4.46
CA ALA A 720 3.80 -4.45 5.76
C ALA A 720 5.15 -3.73 5.79
N GLN A 721 6.07 -4.01 4.87
CA GLN A 721 7.42 -3.49 4.95
C GLN A 721 7.49 -2.03 4.49
N VAL A 722 8.06 -1.18 5.35
CA VAL A 722 8.24 0.25 5.07
C VAL A 722 9.74 0.55 4.97
N CYS A 723 10.24 0.76 3.75
CA CYS A 723 11.69 0.91 3.49
C CYS A 723 12.14 2.36 3.30
N SER A 724 11.17 3.26 3.21
CA SER A 724 11.36 4.67 3.53
C SER A 724 10.61 4.94 4.83
N LEU A 725 11.25 4.71 5.97
CA LEU A 725 10.90 5.55 7.11
C LEU A 725 11.13 6.98 6.64
N CYS A 726 10.11 7.81 6.74
CA CYS A 726 10.09 9.13 6.13
C CYS A 726 11.37 9.93 6.54
N ALA A 727 12.33 9.96 5.60
CA ALA A 727 13.58 10.72 5.52
C ALA A 727 14.68 10.57 6.64
N PRO A 728 15.96 10.84 6.29
CA PRO A 728 17.18 10.37 6.96
C PRO A 728 17.59 11.16 8.21
N LYS A 729 18.66 10.70 8.90
CA LYS A 729 19.36 11.41 9.99
C LYS A 729 19.52 12.89 9.62
N ALA A 730 18.90 13.77 10.41
CA ALA A 730 18.88 15.21 10.18
C ALA A 730 20.31 15.79 10.14
N ASP A 731 20.58 16.53 9.08
CA ASP A 731 21.71 17.45 9.00
C ASP A 731 21.51 18.56 10.05
N LYS A 732 22.56 18.90 10.80
CA LYS A 732 22.45 19.80 11.97
C LYS A 732 22.29 21.27 11.58
N SER A 733 22.40 21.61 10.30
CA SER A 733 22.47 22.97 9.76
C SER A 733 21.16 23.52 9.19
N ASN A 734 20.19 22.68 8.80
CA ASN A 734 18.95 23.13 8.15
C ASN A 734 17.69 22.80 8.96
N CYS A 735 16.78 23.78 9.04
CA CYS A 735 15.46 23.64 9.66
C CYS A 735 14.45 22.86 8.79
N SER A 736 14.95 21.97 7.91
CA SER A 736 14.12 21.06 7.13
C SER A 736 13.70 19.87 8.00
N SER A 737 12.39 19.79 8.22
CA SER A 737 11.71 18.79 9.03
C SER A 737 12.04 17.35 8.63
N SER A 738 12.65 16.60 9.53
CA SER A 738 12.38 15.16 9.55
C SER A 738 10.88 14.99 9.84
N SER A 739 10.25 14.08 9.10
CA SER A 739 8.83 13.71 9.26
C SER A 739 8.53 13.02 10.59
N PHE A 740 9.57 12.55 11.29
CA PHE A 740 9.47 12.01 12.64
C PHE A 740 10.18 12.94 13.64
N GLN A 741 9.51 13.29 14.74
CA GLN A 741 10.04 14.14 15.80
C GLN A 741 9.98 13.39 17.14
N THR A 742 11.10 13.38 17.87
CA THR A 742 11.14 12.89 19.26
C THR A 742 10.99 14.07 20.20
N VAL A 743 9.79 14.25 20.79
CA VAL A 743 9.53 15.34 21.73
C VAL A 743 9.68 14.83 23.16
N CYS A 744 10.52 15.49 23.95
CA CYS A 744 10.75 15.12 25.35
C CYS A 744 9.92 16.01 26.27
N ASN A 745 8.98 15.41 26.99
CA ASN A 745 8.18 16.11 27.99
C ASN A 745 8.96 16.23 29.30
N TYR A 746 9.18 17.47 29.75
CA TYR A 746 9.79 17.81 31.02
C TYR A 746 8.72 18.29 31.99
N ARG A 747 8.39 17.44 32.97
CA ARG A 747 7.42 17.76 34.03
C ARG A 747 8.05 18.69 35.06
N LEU A 748 7.41 19.82 35.32
CA LEU A 748 7.77 20.73 36.40
C LEU A 748 7.42 20.11 37.76
N PRO A 749 8.23 20.37 38.81
CA PRO A 749 8.01 19.76 40.12
C PRO A 749 6.73 20.28 40.78
N GLU A 750 6.07 19.42 41.54
CA GLU A 750 4.97 19.83 42.42
C GLU A 750 5.51 20.63 43.64
N PRO A 751 4.66 21.44 44.31
CA PRO A 751 5.08 22.25 45.46
C PRO A 751 5.87 21.46 46.51
N ASP A 752 5.42 20.26 46.86
CA ASP A 752 5.96 19.43 47.95
C ASP A 752 6.95 18.34 47.50
N GLU A 753 7.35 18.35 46.23
CA GLU A 753 8.19 17.29 45.67
C GLU A 753 9.67 17.45 46.05
N ALA A 754 10.23 16.49 46.79
CA ALA A 754 11.61 16.52 47.27
C ALA A 754 12.65 16.27 46.15
N GLN A 755 12.33 15.42 45.18
CA GLN A 755 13.26 15.03 44.11
C GLN A 755 12.85 15.64 42.78
N ARG A 756 13.68 16.52 42.23
CA ARG A 756 13.46 17.10 40.89
C ARG A 756 14.52 16.60 39.90
N LEU A 757 14.11 16.31 38.67
CA LEU A 757 15.07 16.19 37.58
C LEU A 757 15.73 17.56 37.38
N ALA A 758 17.06 17.61 37.32
CA ALA A 758 17.75 18.87 37.03
C ALA A 758 17.66 19.17 35.52
N PRO A 759 17.40 20.42 35.08
CA PRO A 759 17.38 20.77 33.66
C PRO A 759 18.65 20.37 32.88
N ALA A 760 19.81 20.30 33.54
CA ALA A 760 21.06 19.88 32.94
C ALA A 760 21.08 18.40 32.51
N ASN A 761 20.23 17.56 33.13
CA ASN A 761 20.17 16.11 32.89
C ASN A 761 19.21 15.73 31.76
N ILE A 762 18.57 16.71 31.11
CA ILE A 762 17.76 16.45 29.92
C ILE A 762 18.70 15.93 28.80
N PRO A 763 18.41 14.77 28.19
CA PRO A 763 19.21 14.22 27.11
C PRO A 763 18.89 14.94 25.79
N PHE A 764 19.26 16.22 25.72
CA PHE A 764 18.92 17.11 24.60
C PHE A 764 19.34 16.53 23.23
N GLU A 765 20.42 15.76 23.18
CA GLU A 765 20.92 15.08 21.98
C GLU A 765 19.99 13.99 21.43
N ARG A 766 19.04 13.51 22.24
CA ARG A 766 18.02 12.51 21.84
C ARG A 766 16.66 13.14 21.53
N CYS A 767 16.48 14.42 21.83
CA CYS A 767 15.22 15.14 21.70
C CYS A 767 15.25 16.07 20.47
N SER A 768 14.25 15.99 19.61
CA SER A 768 13.98 16.97 18.54
C SER A 768 13.44 18.29 19.11
N GLY A 769 12.77 18.24 20.27
CA GLY A 769 12.26 19.39 21.01
C GLY A 769 11.92 19.02 22.46
N VAL A 770 11.77 20.03 23.31
CA VAL A 770 11.41 19.88 24.72
C VAL A 770 10.07 20.57 24.97
N VAL A 771 9.11 19.85 25.52
CA VAL A 771 7.85 20.41 26.01
C VAL A 771 7.92 20.51 27.53
N VAL A 772 7.71 21.68 28.09
CA VAL A 772 7.74 21.93 29.54
C VAL A 772 6.31 21.93 30.06
N GLU A 773 5.99 21.06 31.02
CA GLU A 773 4.63 20.86 31.53
C GLU A 773 4.51 21.25 33.01
N HIS A 774 3.55 22.05 33.47
CA HIS A 774 2.65 22.92 32.72
C HIS A 774 2.49 24.25 33.47
N ALA A 775 2.11 25.31 32.76
CA ALA A 775 1.56 26.53 33.35
C ALA A 775 0.03 26.54 33.20
N THR A 776 -0.66 27.36 33.98
CA THR A 776 -2.12 27.40 34.03
C THR A 776 -2.66 28.68 33.41
N ILE A 777 -3.75 28.55 32.65
CA ILE A 777 -4.55 29.66 32.12
C ILE A 777 -5.78 29.80 33.03
N ASP A 778 -6.07 31.01 33.50
CA ASP A 778 -7.28 31.32 34.27
C ASP A 778 -8.39 32.00 33.45
N ALA A 779 -9.56 32.20 34.07
CA ALA A 779 -10.73 32.82 33.45
C ALA A 779 -10.53 34.30 33.02
N ASN A 780 -9.48 34.97 33.52
CA ASN A 780 -9.13 36.36 33.20
C ASN A 780 -8.14 36.49 32.04
N SER A 781 -7.79 35.35 31.41
CA SER A 781 -6.77 35.25 30.36
C SER A 781 -5.35 35.57 30.86
N SER A 782 -5.08 35.38 32.16
CA SER A 782 -3.74 35.40 32.73
C SER A 782 -3.13 34.00 32.76
N ILE A 783 -1.79 33.95 32.70
CA ILE A 783 -1.00 32.71 32.70
C ILE A 783 -0.02 32.77 33.86
N HIS A 784 -0.02 31.74 34.71
CA HIS A 784 0.86 31.67 35.86
C HIS A 784 1.38 30.25 36.08
N PHE A 785 2.50 30.14 36.81
CA PHE A 785 2.97 28.86 37.32
C PHE A 785 2.28 28.55 38.65
N VAL A 786 2.11 27.27 38.97
CA VAL A 786 1.44 26.83 40.20
C VAL A 786 2.27 27.19 41.43
N SER A 787 3.60 27.30 41.30
CA SER A 787 4.48 27.71 42.41
C SER A 787 5.69 28.52 41.94
N LYS A 788 6.27 29.31 42.87
CA LYS A 788 7.55 30.02 42.66
C LYS A 788 8.70 29.06 42.29
N LYS A 789 8.66 27.82 42.78
CA LYS A 789 9.65 26.78 42.49
C LYS A 789 9.62 26.39 41.01
N GLN A 790 8.43 26.23 40.42
CA GLN A 790 8.28 25.97 38.99
C GLN A 790 8.83 27.14 38.16
N GLU A 791 8.54 28.38 38.55
CA GLU A 791 9.06 29.57 37.88
C GLU A 791 10.61 29.63 37.89
N GLN A 792 11.24 29.26 39.01
CA GLN A 792 12.70 29.15 39.11
C GLN A 792 13.28 28.09 38.17
N VAL A 793 12.65 26.90 38.09
CA VAL A 793 13.09 25.83 37.19
C VAL A 793 12.98 26.25 35.72
N VAL A 794 11.93 26.97 35.34
CA VAL A 794 11.78 27.49 33.98
C VAL A 794 12.83 28.57 33.67
N LYS A 795 13.16 29.42 34.65
CA LYS A 795 14.29 30.38 34.52
C LYS A 795 15.63 29.66 34.34
N GLU A 796 15.85 28.51 34.97
CA GLU A 796 17.02 27.66 34.73
C GLU A 796 17.00 27.06 33.32
N LEU A 797 15.86 26.53 32.86
CA LEU A 797 15.69 25.95 31.51
C LEU A 797 16.03 26.94 30.39
N LYS A 798 15.75 28.23 30.60
CA LYS A 798 16.12 29.31 29.67
C LYS A 798 17.61 29.30 29.32
N LYS A 799 18.50 28.93 30.27
CA LYS A 799 19.95 28.83 30.02
C LYS A 799 20.32 27.72 29.05
N PHE A 800 19.47 26.72 28.88
CA PHE A 800 19.67 25.57 27.99
C PHE A 800 18.97 25.72 26.64
N ARG A 801 18.41 26.89 26.32
CA ARG A 801 17.70 27.16 25.05
C ARG A 801 18.54 26.83 23.82
N SER A 802 19.86 27.02 23.87
CA SER A 802 20.77 26.68 22.77
C SER A 802 20.96 25.18 22.55
N ARG A 803 20.61 24.33 23.52
CA ARG A 803 20.79 22.87 23.45
C ARG A 803 19.63 22.14 22.77
N ALA A 804 18.47 22.78 22.59
CA ALA A 804 17.33 22.20 21.87
C ALA A 804 16.79 23.17 20.81
N LYS A 805 16.35 22.62 19.67
CA LYS A 805 15.82 23.42 18.55
C LYS A 805 14.42 23.98 18.83
N SER A 806 13.66 23.31 19.68
CA SER A 806 12.29 23.68 20.04
C SER A 806 12.10 23.58 21.54
N PHE A 807 11.60 24.65 22.14
CA PHE A 807 11.12 24.73 23.52
C PHE A 807 9.67 25.18 23.48
N VAL A 808 8.78 24.30 23.94
CA VAL A 808 7.34 24.50 23.93
C VAL A 808 6.84 24.52 25.37
N ILE A 809 6.06 25.51 25.77
CA ILE A 809 5.39 25.51 27.07
C ILE A 809 3.99 24.89 26.92
N SER A 810 3.67 23.91 27.75
CA SER A 810 2.33 23.33 27.83
C SER A 810 1.46 24.14 28.79
N LEU A 811 0.31 24.60 28.32
CA LEU A 811 -0.64 25.43 29.05
C LEU A 811 -1.93 24.66 29.32
N ARG A 812 -2.24 24.44 30.60
CA ARG A 812 -3.48 23.81 31.04
C ARG A 812 -4.55 24.87 31.28
N CYS A 813 -5.73 24.69 30.72
CA CYS A 813 -6.88 25.53 31.10
C CYS A 813 -7.36 25.14 32.50
N SER A 814 -7.25 26.06 33.47
CA SER A 814 -7.62 25.85 34.87
C SER A 814 -8.74 26.82 35.25
N MET A 815 -9.96 26.49 34.83
CA MET A 815 -11.19 27.24 35.11
C MET A 815 -12.39 26.30 34.98
N GLN A 816 -13.57 26.73 35.43
CA GLN A 816 -14.80 25.94 35.26
C GLN A 816 -15.28 25.96 33.80
N GLU A 817 -16.03 24.94 33.38
CA GLU A 817 -16.56 24.83 32.01
C GLU A 817 -17.38 26.07 31.59
N LYS A 818 -18.19 26.63 32.50
CA LYS A 818 -18.97 27.85 32.26
C LYS A 818 -18.09 29.07 32.02
N GLU A 819 -17.02 29.22 32.79
CA GLU A 819 -16.07 30.34 32.67
C GLU A 819 -15.29 30.25 31.35
N PHE A 820 -14.85 29.03 31.00
CA PHE A 820 -14.21 28.76 29.73
C PHE A 820 -15.15 29.06 28.55
N ALA A 821 -16.42 28.66 28.63
CA ALA A 821 -17.41 28.97 27.62
C ALA A 821 -17.63 30.49 27.45
N GLN A 822 -17.72 31.25 28.55
CA GLN A 822 -17.83 32.71 28.51
C GLN A 822 -16.57 33.38 27.92
N LEU A 823 -15.38 32.88 28.27
CA LEU A 823 -14.11 33.34 27.69
C LEU A 823 -14.10 33.09 26.18
N MET A 824 -14.48 31.88 25.76
CA MET A 824 -14.54 31.50 24.36
C MET A 824 -15.62 32.26 23.60
N GLN A 825 -16.77 32.60 24.16
CA GLN A 825 -17.82 33.33 23.42
C GLN A 825 -17.45 34.79 23.10
N SER A 826 -16.64 35.44 23.94
CA SER A 826 -16.25 36.84 23.77
C SER A 826 -15.04 37.02 22.84
N ALA A 827 -15.23 37.69 21.70
CA ALA A 827 -14.15 37.98 20.75
C ALA A 827 -12.98 38.79 21.36
N PRO A 828 -13.23 39.86 22.16
CA PRO A 828 -12.16 40.57 22.86
C PRO A 828 -11.38 39.69 23.84
N LYS A 829 -12.05 38.78 24.57
CA LYS A 829 -11.38 37.86 25.50
C LYS A 829 -10.52 36.82 24.77
N ARG A 830 -10.99 36.26 23.64
CA ARG A 830 -10.18 35.36 22.79
C ARG A 830 -8.90 36.03 22.29
N LEU A 831 -9.01 37.28 21.85
CA LEU A 831 -7.85 38.06 21.40
C LEU A 831 -6.89 38.34 22.56
N LYS A 832 -7.41 38.80 23.71
CA LYS A 832 -6.62 39.02 24.93
C LYS A 832 -5.86 37.76 25.31
N LEU A 833 -6.51 36.59 25.33
CA LEU A 833 -5.87 35.31 25.63
C LEU A 833 -4.75 34.97 24.67
N ALA A 834 -4.96 35.12 23.35
CA ALA A 834 -3.91 34.86 22.36
C ALA A 834 -2.69 35.79 22.57
N THR A 835 -2.92 37.07 22.86
CA THR A 835 -1.85 38.03 23.15
C THR A 835 -1.14 37.74 24.47
N SER A 836 -1.85 37.32 25.51
CA SER A 836 -1.27 36.88 26.79
C SER A 836 -0.37 35.66 26.60
N ILE A 837 -0.81 34.66 25.83
CA ILE A 837 -0.02 33.47 25.50
C ILE A 837 1.26 33.87 24.78
N ARG A 838 1.15 34.74 23.77
CA ARG A 838 2.32 35.21 23.03
C ARG A 838 3.32 35.91 23.94
N SER A 839 2.86 36.87 24.76
CA SER A 839 3.71 37.61 25.69
C SER A 839 4.39 36.69 26.72
N PHE A 840 3.66 35.67 27.19
CA PHE A 840 4.19 34.70 28.15
C PHE A 840 5.28 33.83 27.52
N VAL A 841 5.04 33.26 26.34
CA VAL A 841 6.02 32.45 25.60
C VAL A 841 7.30 33.26 25.31
N ASP A 842 7.15 34.53 24.90
CA ASP A 842 8.27 35.42 24.62
C ASP A 842 9.11 35.73 25.87
N GLY A 843 8.46 35.95 27.02
CA GLY A 843 9.15 36.17 28.30
C GLY A 843 10.05 34.99 28.70
N LEU A 844 9.61 33.77 28.37
CA LEU A 844 10.38 32.54 28.58
C LEU A 844 11.50 32.33 27.55
N SER A 845 11.48 33.09 26.45
CA SER A 845 12.35 32.88 25.27
C SER A 845 12.16 31.50 24.64
N PHE A 846 10.94 30.97 24.74
CA PHE A 846 10.50 29.74 24.10
C PHE A 846 9.96 30.05 22.70
N ASN A 847 9.87 29.04 21.84
CA ASN A 847 9.38 29.20 20.46
C ASN A 847 8.11 28.40 20.20
N GLY A 848 7.39 27.96 21.22
CA GLY A 848 6.09 27.36 21.02
C GLY A 848 5.21 27.24 22.25
N VAL A 849 3.95 26.95 21.98
CA VAL A 849 2.90 26.69 22.98
C VAL A 849 2.14 25.42 22.63
N GLU A 850 1.88 24.60 23.63
CA GLU A 850 0.97 23.46 23.57
C GLU A 850 -0.25 23.76 24.45
N LEU A 851 -1.46 23.60 23.92
CA LEU A 851 -2.69 23.81 24.68
C LEU A 851 -3.24 22.48 25.23
N ARG A 852 -3.60 22.47 26.52
CA ARG A 852 -4.26 21.37 27.24
C ARG A 852 -5.59 21.85 27.82
N CYS A 853 -6.59 21.96 26.97
CA CYS A 853 -7.93 22.45 27.34
C CYS A 853 -9.04 21.45 26.98
N ALA A 854 -8.67 20.21 26.69
CA ALA A 854 -9.60 19.17 26.20
C ALA A 854 -10.78 18.94 27.14
N ASP A 855 -10.54 18.97 28.46
CA ASP A 855 -11.55 18.70 29.49
C ASP A 855 -12.66 19.76 29.57
N LEU A 856 -12.44 20.96 28.99
CA LEU A 856 -13.39 22.08 29.02
C LEU A 856 -14.10 22.30 27.68
N LEU A 857 -13.77 21.51 26.67
CA LEU A 857 -14.30 21.67 25.33
C LEU A 857 -15.57 20.83 25.14
N SER A 858 -16.55 21.44 24.48
CA SER A 858 -17.84 20.81 24.22
C SER A 858 -18.36 21.23 22.84
N LYS A 859 -19.47 20.61 22.41
CA LYS A 859 -20.12 20.92 21.13
C LYS A 859 -20.43 22.41 20.96
N THR A 860 -20.72 23.11 22.05
CA THR A 860 -21.10 24.53 22.04
C THR A 860 -19.90 25.46 21.90
N THR A 861 -18.73 25.07 22.43
CA THR A 861 -17.51 25.90 22.39
C THR A 861 -16.63 25.60 21.16
N LYS A 862 -16.87 24.50 20.44
CA LYS A 862 -16.14 24.06 19.24
C LYS A 862 -15.75 25.19 18.27
N ILE A 863 -16.72 25.94 17.76
CA ILE A 863 -16.49 26.97 16.73
C ILE A 863 -15.66 28.12 17.31
N GLN A 864 -15.95 28.51 18.55
CA GLN A 864 -15.27 29.63 19.20
C GLN A 864 -13.82 29.29 19.56
N PHE A 865 -13.57 28.05 19.99
CA PHE A 865 -12.22 27.56 20.21
C PHE A 865 -11.43 27.46 18.91
N ALA A 866 -12.06 27.05 17.80
CA ALA A 866 -11.46 27.07 16.48
C ALA A 866 -11.06 28.50 16.04
N HIS A 867 -11.91 29.50 16.32
CA HIS A 867 -11.57 30.91 16.09
C HIS A 867 -10.39 31.36 16.94
N PHE A 868 -10.37 30.99 18.22
CA PHE A 868 -9.25 31.28 19.11
C PHE A 868 -7.94 30.66 18.60
N LEU A 869 -7.92 29.40 18.19
CA LEU A 869 -6.75 28.74 17.62
C LEU A 869 -6.22 29.44 16.36
N ARG A 870 -7.11 29.94 15.49
CA ARG A 870 -6.72 30.74 14.31
C ARG A 870 -6.05 32.06 14.72
N ILE A 871 -6.60 32.76 15.71
CA ILE A 871 -6.02 33.98 16.26
C ILE A 871 -4.64 33.68 16.86
N LEU A 872 -4.54 32.66 17.71
CA LEU A 872 -3.28 32.26 18.33
C LEU A 872 -2.20 31.88 17.29
N ASN A 873 -2.56 31.11 16.27
CA ASN A 873 -1.64 30.76 15.18
C ASN A 873 -1.16 32.00 14.42
N LYS A 874 -2.03 33.00 14.21
CA LYS A 874 -1.67 34.29 13.60
C LYS A 874 -0.72 35.09 14.50
N GLU A 875 -1.06 35.26 15.78
CA GLU A 875 -0.23 35.97 16.77
C GLU A 875 1.16 35.34 16.89
N MET A 876 1.23 34.01 16.94
CA MET A 876 2.48 33.29 17.00
C MET A 876 3.28 33.39 15.69
N LYS A 877 2.69 33.67 14.53
CA LYS A 877 3.41 33.85 13.25
C LYS A 877 3.93 35.27 12.99
N ALA A 878 3.42 36.28 13.69
CA ALA A 878 3.66 37.69 13.39
C ALA A 878 5.11 38.19 13.63
N LYS A 879 5.92 37.48 14.44
CA LYS A 879 7.36 37.77 14.62
C LYS A 879 8.20 36.52 14.31
N LYS A 880 9.09 36.62 13.31
CA LYS A 880 10.11 35.59 13.04
C LYS A 880 11.03 35.46 14.26
N SER A 881 11.08 34.27 14.85
CA SER A 881 12.09 33.90 15.85
C SER A 881 13.33 33.39 15.14
N ASP A 882 14.52 33.65 15.70
CA ASP A 882 15.79 33.19 15.16
C ASP A 882 15.82 31.67 15.01
N GLY A 883 15.97 31.20 13.76
CA GLY A 883 16.28 29.82 13.41
C GLY A 883 15.07 28.93 13.10
N CYS A 884 14.16 28.71 14.06
CA CYS A 884 13.01 27.80 13.91
C CYS A 884 11.68 28.55 14.11
N GLY A 885 10.71 28.32 13.22
CA GLY A 885 9.39 28.95 13.28
C GLY A 885 8.63 28.66 14.59
N ASN A 886 7.71 29.55 14.97
CA ASN A 886 6.94 29.40 16.20
C ASN A 886 5.95 28.22 16.09
N THR A 887 5.89 27.37 17.13
CA THR A 887 5.07 26.17 17.19
C THR A 887 3.78 26.43 17.97
N VAL A 888 2.63 26.14 17.36
CA VAL A 888 1.36 26.00 18.08
C VAL A 888 0.93 24.55 17.98
N SER A 889 0.80 23.89 19.12
CA SER A 889 0.35 22.52 19.23
C SER A 889 -0.86 22.38 20.17
N LEU A 890 -1.59 21.30 19.99
CA LEU A 890 -2.75 20.97 20.81
C LEU A 890 -2.60 19.53 21.29
N ARG A 891 -2.76 19.31 22.59
CA ARG A 891 -2.78 17.96 23.17
C ARG A 891 -4.20 17.48 23.36
N LEU A 892 -4.45 16.26 22.91
CA LEU A 892 -5.77 15.61 22.88
C LEU A 892 -5.70 14.26 23.57
N SER A 893 -6.75 13.90 24.29
CA SER A 893 -6.91 12.52 24.76
C SER A 893 -7.08 11.56 23.58
N ALA A 894 -6.34 10.45 23.56
CA ALA A 894 -6.53 9.40 22.56
C ALA A 894 -7.86 8.64 22.75
N TRP A 895 -8.52 8.82 23.89
CA TRP A 895 -9.78 8.16 24.26
C TRP A 895 -11.02 8.91 23.78
N GLN A 896 -10.82 10.07 23.13
CA GLN A 896 -11.93 10.89 22.66
C GLN A 896 -12.64 10.21 21.48
N SER A 897 -13.81 9.63 21.76
CA SER A 897 -14.59 8.82 20.80
C SER A 897 -15.19 9.64 19.65
N ASP A 898 -15.35 10.96 19.83
CA ASP A 898 -15.90 11.86 18.82
C ASP A 898 -15.17 13.21 18.77
N LEU A 899 -13.94 13.21 18.26
CA LEU A 899 -13.15 14.43 18.04
C LEU A 899 -13.88 15.47 17.17
N ARG A 900 -14.70 15.03 16.19
CA ARG A 900 -15.39 15.93 15.26
C ARG A 900 -16.49 16.73 15.93
N SER A 901 -17.11 16.23 17.00
CA SER A 901 -18.13 17.02 17.70
C SER A 901 -17.55 18.11 18.59
N ILE A 902 -16.27 18.00 18.98
CA ILE A 902 -15.64 18.90 19.96
C ILE A 902 -14.59 19.83 19.31
N TYR A 903 -13.95 19.41 18.21
CA TYR A 903 -12.95 20.19 17.49
C TYR A 903 -13.32 20.48 16.03
N ASP A 904 -12.86 21.62 15.53
CA ASP A 904 -12.83 21.94 14.09
C ASP A 904 -11.53 21.36 13.49
N ILE A 905 -11.67 20.25 12.75
CA ILE A 905 -10.54 19.51 12.17
C ILE A 905 -9.74 20.35 11.17
N VAL A 906 -10.39 21.30 10.48
CA VAL A 906 -9.70 22.19 9.52
C VAL A 906 -8.69 23.07 10.27
N VAL A 907 -9.06 23.55 11.45
CA VAL A 907 -8.15 24.34 12.29
C VAL A 907 -7.06 23.47 12.90
N LEU A 908 -7.38 22.24 13.31
CA LEU A 908 -6.37 21.31 13.82
C LEU A 908 -5.28 21.04 12.77
N ASN A 909 -5.65 20.86 11.50
CA ASN A 909 -4.71 20.67 10.39
C ASN A 909 -3.82 21.90 10.11
N SER A 910 -4.20 23.08 10.63
CA SER A 910 -3.42 24.31 10.49
C SER A 910 -2.38 24.51 11.60
N LEU A 911 -2.42 23.67 12.65
CA LEU A 911 -1.46 23.67 13.75
C LEU A 911 -0.16 23.00 13.32
N ASN A 912 0.93 23.29 14.02
CA ASN A 912 2.21 22.67 13.73
C ASN A 912 2.20 21.18 14.11
N GLN A 913 1.54 20.84 15.23
CA GLN A 913 1.52 19.49 15.79
C GLN A 913 0.22 19.23 16.57
N ILE A 914 -0.26 17.99 16.52
CA ILE A 914 -1.30 17.48 17.41
C ILE A 914 -0.66 16.36 18.23
N VAL A 915 -0.74 16.44 19.55
CA VAL A 915 -0.18 15.45 20.46
C VAL A 915 -1.32 14.58 20.97
N LEU A 916 -1.27 13.29 20.66
CA LEU A 916 -2.23 12.31 21.18
C LEU A 916 -1.73 11.74 22.51
N GLU A 917 -2.59 11.76 23.52
CA GLU A 917 -2.30 11.34 24.88
C GLU A 917 -2.96 9.97 25.14
N PRO A 918 -2.25 8.83 24.94
CA PRO A 918 -2.84 7.49 25.06
C PRO A 918 -3.11 7.05 26.50
N PHE A 919 -2.68 7.82 27.50
CA PHE A 919 -2.63 7.41 28.91
C PHE A 919 -3.73 8.01 29.80
N THR A 920 -4.59 8.90 29.31
CA THR A 920 -5.73 9.43 30.07
C THR A 920 -6.93 8.46 30.00
N VAL A 921 -6.88 7.38 30.77
CA VAL A 921 -7.99 6.42 30.86
C VAL A 921 -9.12 7.04 31.70
N PRO A 922 -10.40 6.93 31.31
CA PRO A 922 -11.51 7.26 32.21
C PRO A 922 -11.39 6.42 33.49
N LEU A 923 -11.60 7.03 34.66
CA LEU A 923 -11.67 6.31 35.94
C LEU A 923 -12.90 5.39 35.90
N LEU A 924 -12.72 4.13 35.49
CA LEU A 924 -13.72 3.07 35.61
C LEU A 924 -13.35 2.26 36.86
N PRO A 925 -14.16 2.34 37.94
CA PRO A 925 -13.74 1.90 39.27
C PRO A 925 -13.37 0.40 39.41
N ASP A 926 -13.72 -0.47 38.45
CA ASP A 926 -13.70 -1.93 38.67
C ASP A 926 -12.97 -2.74 37.58
N THR A 927 -12.04 -2.14 36.81
CA THR A 927 -11.40 -2.84 35.67
C THR A 927 -9.90 -2.56 35.55
N ALA A 928 -9.12 -3.61 35.31
CA ALA A 928 -7.69 -3.51 35.02
C ALA A 928 -7.46 -3.16 33.55
N PHE A 929 -6.63 -2.16 33.26
CA PHE A 929 -6.31 -1.70 31.90
C PHE A 929 -4.81 -1.79 31.61
N VAL A 930 -4.47 -2.03 30.35
CA VAL A 930 -3.10 -1.87 29.87
C VAL A 930 -2.86 -0.39 29.54
N HIS A 931 -1.87 0.23 30.18
CA HIS A 931 -1.46 1.59 29.87
C HIS A 931 -0.70 1.64 28.53
N SER A 932 -1.21 2.43 27.58
CA SER A 932 -0.57 2.76 26.27
C SER A 932 -0.22 1.57 25.34
N PRO A 933 -1.13 0.63 25.06
CA PRO A 933 -0.88 -0.46 24.13
C PRO A 933 -0.80 0.06 22.69
N LEU A 934 0.25 -0.33 21.96
CA LEU A 934 0.43 0.05 20.55
C LEU A 934 -0.60 -0.63 19.61
N PHE A 935 -1.13 -1.78 20.04
CA PHE A 935 -2.11 -2.57 19.29
C PHE A 935 -3.31 -2.95 20.17
N PRO A 936 -4.51 -3.13 19.59
CA PRO A 936 -5.65 -3.66 20.31
C PRO A 936 -5.40 -5.11 20.75
N ILE A 937 -5.25 -5.31 22.05
CA ILE A 937 -5.42 -6.54 22.82
C ILE A 937 -6.91 -6.91 22.81
N SER A 938 -7.23 -8.04 22.19
CA SER A 938 -8.54 -8.69 22.27
C SER A 938 -8.39 -10.14 22.71
N ASN A 939 -8.94 -10.51 23.88
CA ASN A 939 -9.85 -11.65 24.01
C ASN A 939 -10.44 -11.84 25.42
N HIS A 940 -11.74 -12.15 25.45
CA HIS A 940 -12.58 -12.95 26.37
C HIS A 940 -12.30 -13.14 27.88
N SER A 941 -11.39 -12.41 28.52
CA SER A 941 -11.32 -12.33 29.98
C SER A 941 -10.86 -10.95 30.41
N SER A 942 -11.85 -10.11 30.75
CA SER A 942 -11.83 -8.88 31.56
C SER A 942 -10.79 -7.76 31.28
N ILE A 943 -9.83 -7.91 30.36
CA ILE A 943 -8.87 -6.84 30.03
C ILE A 943 -9.08 -6.40 28.58
N THR A 944 -9.72 -5.24 28.42
CA THR A 944 -9.84 -4.58 27.11
C THR A 944 -8.70 -3.57 26.97
N SER A 945 -8.01 -3.60 25.83
CA SER A 945 -7.25 -2.43 25.40
C SER A 945 -8.07 -1.65 24.38
N ILE A 946 -8.12 -0.33 24.55
CA ILE A 946 -8.94 0.55 23.72
C ILE A 946 -8.07 1.72 23.26
N VAL A 947 -6.94 1.42 22.62
CA VAL A 947 -6.35 2.40 21.70
C VAL A 947 -6.99 2.14 20.34
N ARG A 948 -8.24 2.59 20.17
CA ARG A 948 -8.73 2.93 18.83
C ARG A 948 -8.04 4.24 18.50
N LEU A 949 -7.02 4.18 17.65
CA LEU A 949 -6.51 5.41 17.03
C LEU A 949 -7.73 6.19 16.52
N PRO A 950 -7.92 7.46 16.90
CA PRO A 950 -8.93 8.28 16.28
C PRO A 950 -8.71 8.17 14.77
N THR A 951 -9.76 7.83 14.04
CA THR A 951 -9.75 7.70 12.58
C THR A 951 -9.46 9.08 11.97
N PHE A 952 -8.19 9.45 11.98
CA PHE A 952 -7.61 10.41 11.06
C PHE A 952 -7.29 9.63 9.79
N LEU A 953 -7.90 10.07 8.69
CA LEU A 953 -7.91 9.51 7.33
C LEU A 953 -9.17 8.71 7.01
#